data_AF-A0A814WXD2-F1
#
_entry.id   AF-A0A814WXD2-F1
#
_cell.length_a   1.000
_cell.length_b   1.000
_cell.length_c   1.000
_cell.angle_alpha   90.00
_cell.angle_beta   90.00
_cell.angle_gamma   90.00
#
_symmetry.space_group_name_H-M   'P 1'
#
loop_
_entity.id
_entity.type
_entity.pdbx_description
1 polymer ?
#
loop_
_entity_poly.entity_id
_entity_poly.type
_entity_poly.pdbx_seq_one_letter_code
_entity_poly.pdbx_strand_id
1 'polypeptide(L)'
;MAIQQTITMVTLGRPFQLGMLYDIRSDKLITNVTLWDPQTLVNHTIIHKQPYTGYEIITEDSLQDKAHALGVEADLKLSLLGGLMNISGSAKYAEDYQKTNREARLTLKYSTTTHVQELTMKHLGKGNLDLHDKNNATHVVIGVLYGAEAFFIFDRTISNRESKEEVSNSLKAIFDKSIFTNEGATNLNLTDQEKKYVDKLHCKFYNDFRFNKNPKNFEEAVKIYRQLSLRIGGSAIPKKVLLYPLYLLDDNVTRIVREISSSLIDYSISTIENLRSLEVRALDLSENSIFTSLNHMKEQLLNFTEQLSEMQRDLKEKITLYLPELRGNTSVEESVLFNVFKQVDSSPFYQRKLESWLKEKEKEIALMTTWIKYLTKDRSLDILIKSSSLDEVIGDTRYDYICCLSFRFIEENDPQLTDMQNYLHNKNNFNLSTSGKKHTPWFGNRHNMTKFHENIQQFKDFAEANNVENTKIKFIVNEEDPVNDTKTIDLILYDDGSEKSGFIIPSKPDAPYALSVTDTNVTLTWVDAASGTEEVQNYKVMYQKHHDKTLVGKNQNEEEEQWTEEYTNASHNKIIILNLPPSTTFVFKVQSITAIGLSAISAWSKPIETLAKKVAPTCKDGMKNQDETDVDCGGVTCWSRCLPQQGCESSSDCTSSNCDTTTKKCLIPTCKDGIKNQNETDVDCGGETCSSKCLPWQGCESSSDCISNNCNTTTKKCLKQTTTTSTTMSTTTTMSTTTTTSTSTTSTTTTTSTTTATISTTTTSTSTTFSTTTSKTTTTTKVLKFNKWKRNAITVAGGNGNGLRLNQLNRPTGIFIDKRKNIFIADNSNHRIVEWKYNAKQGQITAGGNWKGSRMDQLRYPTDVIVGQQNNAIIIADYTNSRVIQWLNQNQQVLIDNINCYGLAIDKYGFLYVSNHQKNEVRRWKMGEYNNEGTVVAGGNGLGYQLNQFNFPTFIFVDEHQSVYISDRNNNRVMKWRKGAKEGTIVAGGNGQGGNLNQLSSPQGVIVDDLGQIYVADSENHRVMRWCEGKGAGEIVIGGNHLDDLKGLSFDDEGNLYVVDMVNDRILKFEIIL
;
A
#
# COMPACT_ATOMS: atom_id res chain seq x y z
N MET A 1 19.51 -56.49 -11.44
CA MET A 1 19.65 -55.90 -12.79
C MET A 1 18.30 -55.62 -13.44
N ALA A 2 17.35 -56.56 -13.55
CA ALA A 2 16.07 -56.33 -14.24
C ALA A 2 15.14 -55.21 -13.71
N ILE A 3 15.28 -54.78 -12.45
CA ILE A 3 14.44 -53.73 -11.83
C ILE A 3 14.86 -52.31 -12.29
N GLN A 4 16.05 -52.15 -12.87
CA GLN A 4 16.68 -50.85 -13.10
C GLN A 4 16.13 -50.08 -14.32
N GLN A 5 15.10 -50.61 -14.99
CA GLN A 5 14.48 -50.06 -16.21
C GLN A 5 12.94 -50.05 -16.14
N THR A 6 12.35 -50.12 -14.95
CA THR A 6 10.89 -50.08 -14.75
C THR A 6 10.39 -48.68 -14.44
N ILE A 7 9.23 -48.31 -14.99
CA ILE A 7 8.58 -47.01 -14.77
C ILE A 7 7.48 -47.17 -13.71
N THR A 8 7.41 -46.26 -12.74
CA THR A 8 6.31 -46.21 -11.76
C THR A 8 5.33 -45.10 -12.14
N MET A 9 4.04 -45.40 -12.19
CA MET A 9 3.01 -44.51 -12.71
C MET A 9 1.76 -44.49 -11.82
N VAL A 10 1.08 -43.35 -11.70
CA VAL A 10 -0.24 -43.25 -11.03
C VAL A 10 -1.39 -43.72 -11.93
N THR A 11 -2.37 -44.38 -11.33
CA THR A 11 -3.49 -44.99 -12.06
C THR A 11 -4.60 -43.99 -12.36
N LEU A 12 -4.80 -42.99 -11.49
CA LEU A 12 -5.86 -41.97 -11.59
C LEU A 12 -7.28 -42.57 -11.73
N GLY A 13 -7.55 -43.65 -10.98
CA GLY A 13 -8.83 -44.36 -11.02
C GLY A 13 -9.05 -45.24 -12.26
N ARG A 14 -8.02 -45.47 -13.09
CA ARG A 14 -8.08 -46.42 -14.21
C ARG A 14 -7.96 -47.88 -13.70
N PRO A 15 -8.68 -48.85 -14.31
CA PRO A 15 -8.81 -50.21 -13.77
C PRO A 15 -7.62 -51.11 -14.13
N PHE A 16 -6.42 -50.79 -13.62
CA PHE A 16 -5.21 -51.58 -13.85
C PHE A 16 -5.22 -52.95 -13.16
N GLN A 17 -4.65 -53.96 -13.82
CA GLN A 17 -4.43 -55.31 -13.28
C GLN A 17 -3.07 -55.85 -13.76
N LEU A 18 -2.52 -56.83 -13.04
CA LEU A 18 -1.27 -57.50 -13.44
C LEU A 18 -1.40 -58.12 -14.84
N GLY A 19 -0.33 -58.02 -15.63
CA GLY A 19 -0.27 -58.53 -16.99
C GLY A 19 -0.98 -57.69 -18.05
N MET A 20 -1.76 -56.66 -17.68
CA MET A 20 -2.37 -55.75 -18.67
C MET A 20 -1.30 -55.00 -19.48
N LEU A 21 -1.63 -54.70 -20.73
CA LEU A 21 -0.77 -53.94 -21.64
C LEU A 21 -1.07 -52.44 -21.57
N TYR A 22 -0.04 -51.61 -21.71
CA TYR A 22 -0.14 -50.14 -21.66
C TYR A 22 0.64 -49.51 -22.82
N ASP A 23 0.08 -48.46 -23.42
CA ASP A 23 0.79 -47.59 -24.35
C ASP A 23 1.07 -46.22 -23.71
N ILE A 24 2.33 -46.00 -23.31
CA ILE A 24 2.79 -44.73 -22.73
C ILE A 24 2.80 -43.57 -23.74
N ARG A 25 2.73 -43.84 -25.05
CA ARG A 25 2.69 -42.77 -26.06
C ARG A 25 1.36 -42.04 -26.00
N SER A 26 0.25 -42.79 -26.04
CA SER A 26 -1.12 -42.26 -25.97
C SER A 26 -1.75 -42.29 -24.57
N ASP A 27 -1.04 -42.79 -23.55
CA ASP A 27 -1.50 -43.04 -22.18
C ASP A 27 -2.75 -43.93 -22.04
N LYS A 28 -2.90 -44.87 -22.99
CA LYS A 28 -4.04 -45.79 -23.07
C LYS A 28 -3.73 -47.14 -22.40
N LEU A 29 -4.66 -47.55 -21.54
CA LEU A 29 -4.71 -48.90 -20.96
C LEU A 29 -5.45 -49.85 -21.91
N ILE A 30 -4.82 -50.97 -22.26
CA ILE A 30 -5.40 -51.99 -23.13
C ILE A 30 -6.05 -53.06 -22.25
N THR A 31 -7.36 -52.92 -22.02
CA THR A 31 -8.10 -53.71 -21.02
C THR A 31 -8.43 -55.15 -21.45
N ASN A 32 -8.37 -55.45 -22.75
CA ASN A 32 -8.90 -56.70 -23.32
C ASN A 32 -7.83 -57.77 -23.57
N VAL A 33 -6.56 -57.47 -23.28
CA VAL A 33 -5.42 -58.37 -23.54
C VAL A 33 -4.44 -58.28 -22.37
N THR A 34 -4.14 -59.43 -21.78
CA THR A 34 -3.01 -59.62 -20.87
C THR A 34 -1.84 -60.29 -21.60
N LEU A 35 -0.61 -60.02 -21.16
CA LEU A 35 0.58 -60.68 -21.74
C LEU A 35 0.62 -62.19 -21.44
N TRP A 36 0.21 -62.55 -20.23
CA TRP A 36 0.12 -63.92 -19.71
C TRP A 36 -1.33 -64.36 -19.51
N ASP A 37 -1.57 -65.67 -19.53
CA ASP A 37 -2.86 -66.25 -19.17
C ASP A 37 -3.15 -66.12 -17.66
N PRO A 38 -4.43 -66.22 -17.23
CA PRO A 38 -4.80 -66.07 -15.83
C PRO A 38 -4.14 -67.07 -14.88
N GLN A 39 -3.87 -68.31 -15.30
CA GLN A 39 -3.29 -69.34 -14.45
C GLN A 39 -1.79 -69.05 -14.20
N THR A 40 -1.08 -68.62 -15.24
CA THR A 40 0.32 -68.17 -15.14
C THR A 40 0.46 -66.93 -14.25
N LEU A 41 -0.47 -65.97 -14.33
CA LEU A 41 -0.50 -64.80 -13.45
C LEU A 41 -0.66 -65.20 -11.97
N VAL A 42 -1.64 -66.06 -11.65
CA VAL A 42 -1.88 -66.51 -10.27
C VAL A 42 -0.67 -67.25 -9.71
N ASN A 43 -0.08 -68.17 -10.47
CA ASN A 43 1.07 -68.97 -10.02
C ASN A 43 2.35 -68.15 -9.74
N HIS A 44 2.46 -66.94 -10.32
CA HIS A 44 3.66 -66.10 -10.23
C HIS A 44 3.43 -64.76 -9.51
N THR A 45 2.24 -64.50 -8.95
CA THR A 45 1.98 -63.27 -8.19
C THR A 45 2.42 -63.44 -6.73
N ILE A 46 3.26 -62.53 -6.24
CA ILE A 46 3.52 -62.33 -4.82
C ILE A 46 2.68 -61.16 -4.32
N ILE A 47 2.13 -61.31 -3.11
CA ILE A 47 1.39 -60.26 -2.42
C ILE A 47 2.16 -59.80 -1.18
N HIS A 48 2.54 -58.53 -1.15
CA HIS A 48 3.20 -57.89 -0.01
C HIS A 48 2.24 -56.93 0.68
N LYS A 49 2.07 -57.03 2.01
CA LYS A 49 1.32 -56.02 2.77
C LYS A 49 2.16 -54.73 2.84
N GLN A 50 1.57 -53.62 2.42
CA GLN A 50 2.17 -52.29 2.47
C GLN A 50 1.11 -51.28 2.94
N PRO A 51 0.72 -51.34 4.23
CA PRO A 51 -0.25 -50.42 4.80
C PRO A 51 0.37 -49.04 5.02
N TYR A 52 -0.33 -48.01 4.55
CA TYR A 52 -0.05 -46.61 4.84
C TYR A 52 -1.36 -45.87 4.97
N THR A 53 -1.43 -44.89 5.86
CA THR A 53 -2.51 -43.92 5.94
C THR A 53 -1.90 -42.56 6.24
N GLY A 54 -2.24 -41.55 5.45
CA GLY A 54 -1.79 -40.18 5.61
C GLY A 54 -2.81 -39.18 5.09
N TYR A 55 -2.59 -37.92 5.41
CA TYR A 55 -3.41 -36.82 4.94
C TYR A 55 -2.54 -35.62 4.57
N GLU A 56 -3.10 -34.72 3.78
CA GLU A 56 -2.43 -33.52 3.28
C GLU A 56 -3.47 -32.40 3.18
N ILE A 57 -3.10 -31.17 3.57
CA ILE A 57 -3.95 -29.98 3.46
C ILE A 57 -3.33 -29.06 2.42
N ILE A 58 -4.07 -28.82 1.34
CA ILE A 58 -3.67 -28.05 0.16
C ILE A 58 -4.52 -26.77 0.13
N THR A 59 -3.88 -25.61 0.05
CA THR A 59 -4.53 -24.28 0.01
C THR A 59 -4.46 -23.59 -1.35
N GLU A 60 -3.76 -24.21 -2.30
CA GLU A 60 -3.56 -23.73 -3.66
C GLU A 60 -4.33 -24.61 -4.65
N ASP A 61 -4.61 -24.10 -5.85
CA ASP A 61 -5.51 -24.74 -6.83
C ASP A 61 -4.91 -24.77 -8.25
N SER A 62 -3.59 -24.58 -8.39
CA SER A 62 -2.92 -24.62 -9.69
C SER A 62 -2.95 -26.02 -10.29
N LEU A 63 -2.74 -26.13 -11.61
CA LEU A 63 -2.54 -27.40 -12.30
C LEU A 63 -1.35 -28.16 -11.72
N GLN A 64 -0.28 -27.43 -11.33
CA GLN A 64 0.91 -28.01 -10.74
C GLN A 64 0.63 -28.61 -9.35
N ASP A 65 -0.15 -27.93 -8.50
CA ASP A 65 -0.54 -28.43 -7.18
C ASP A 65 -1.48 -29.61 -7.29
N LYS A 66 -2.44 -29.57 -8.24
CA LYS A 66 -3.34 -30.71 -8.53
C LYS A 66 -2.55 -31.92 -9.01
N ALA A 67 -1.60 -31.73 -9.91
CA ALA A 67 -0.70 -32.79 -10.37
C ALA A 67 0.11 -33.37 -9.20
N HIS A 68 0.73 -32.53 -8.37
CA HIS A 68 1.47 -32.96 -7.18
C HIS A 68 0.58 -33.74 -6.19
N ALA A 69 -0.60 -33.20 -5.88
CA ALA A 69 -1.57 -33.80 -4.99
C ALA A 69 -2.05 -35.19 -5.48
N LEU A 70 -2.15 -35.38 -6.79
CA LEU A 70 -2.48 -36.67 -7.43
C LEU A 70 -1.26 -37.58 -7.64
N GLY A 71 -0.05 -37.14 -7.30
CA GLY A 71 1.19 -37.89 -7.51
C GLY A 71 1.57 -38.05 -9.00
N VAL A 72 1.20 -37.09 -9.83
CA VAL A 72 1.41 -37.06 -11.28
C VAL A 72 2.79 -36.47 -11.57
N GLU A 73 3.72 -37.33 -11.96
CA GLU A 73 5.07 -36.95 -12.40
C GLU A 73 5.04 -36.18 -13.73
N ALA A 74 6.15 -35.50 -14.06
CA ALA A 74 6.26 -34.59 -15.20
C ALA A 74 5.69 -35.15 -16.51
N ASP A 75 6.05 -36.39 -16.85
CA ASP A 75 5.70 -37.04 -18.12
C ASP A 75 4.19 -37.15 -18.34
N LEU A 76 3.41 -37.30 -17.26
CA LEU A 76 1.95 -37.44 -17.32
C LEU A 76 1.19 -36.11 -17.29
N LYS A 77 1.83 -34.98 -16.98
CA LYS A 77 1.14 -33.70 -16.79
C LYS A 77 0.43 -33.23 -18.05
N LEU A 78 1.09 -33.30 -19.21
CA LEU A 78 0.47 -32.96 -20.49
C LEU A 78 -0.65 -33.94 -20.87
N SER A 79 -0.50 -35.22 -20.55
CA SER A 79 -1.54 -36.23 -20.78
C SER A 79 -2.79 -36.00 -19.94
N LEU A 80 -2.63 -35.50 -18.71
CA LEU A 80 -3.73 -35.08 -17.85
C LEU A 80 -4.38 -33.79 -18.38
N LEU A 81 -3.57 -32.81 -18.77
CA LEU A 81 -4.01 -31.50 -19.25
C LEU A 81 -4.77 -31.56 -20.58
N GLY A 82 -4.33 -32.40 -21.52
CA GLY A 82 -5.00 -32.64 -22.79
C GLY A 82 -6.25 -33.53 -22.69
N GLY A 83 -6.41 -34.28 -21.58
CA GLY A 83 -7.50 -35.26 -21.43
C GLY A 83 -7.26 -36.60 -22.14
N LEU A 84 -6.00 -36.99 -22.39
CA LEU A 84 -5.65 -38.31 -22.94
C LEU A 84 -5.98 -39.46 -21.97
N MET A 85 -6.03 -39.17 -20.66
CA MET A 85 -6.37 -40.13 -19.62
C MET A 85 -7.83 -40.03 -19.18
N ASN A 86 -8.59 -41.12 -19.27
CA ASN A 86 -9.92 -41.22 -18.69
C ASN A 86 -9.82 -41.39 -17.16
N ILE A 87 -9.89 -40.28 -16.42
CA ILE A 87 -9.75 -40.26 -14.96
C ILE A 87 -11.07 -40.59 -14.24
N SER A 88 -10.99 -41.28 -13.10
CA SER A 88 -12.18 -41.63 -12.31
C SER A 88 -11.94 -41.59 -10.80
N GLY A 89 -13.01 -41.76 -10.02
CA GLY A 89 -12.96 -41.75 -8.55
C GLY A 89 -12.43 -40.44 -7.97
N SER A 90 -11.42 -40.53 -7.11
CA SER A 90 -10.71 -39.41 -6.49
C SER A 90 -10.01 -38.51 -7.50
N ALA A 91 -9.53 -39.06 -8.63
CA ALA A 91 -8.73 -38.33 -9.61
C ALA A 91 -9.50 -37.22 -10.33
N LYS A 92 -10.85 -37.26 -10.33
CA LYS A 92 -11.70 -36.16 -10.81
C LYS A 92 -11.47 -34.82 -10.10
N TYR A 93 -10.75 -34.80 -8.98
CA TYR A 93 -10.18 -33.59 -8.40
C TYR A 93 -9.34 -32.76 -9.39
N ALA A 94 -8.73 -33.39 -10.41
CA ALA A 94 -8.02 -32.70 -11.50
C ALA A 94 -8.92 -31.80 -12.36
N GLU A 95 -10.24 -32.01 -12.35
CA GLU A 95 -11.22 -31.26 -13.14
C GLU A 95 -12.01 -30.22 -12.33
N ASP A 96 -12.00 -30.29 -11.00
CA ASP A 96 -12.60 -29.25 -10.15
C ASP A 96 -11.61 -28.13 -9.90
N TYR A 97 -11.88 -26.97 -10.48
CA TYR A 97 -11.11 -25.74 -10.30
C TYR A 97 -11.97 -24.65 -9.67
N GLN A 98 -11.30 -23.71 -9.02
CA GLN A 98 -11.87 -22.47 -8.56
C GLN A 98 -12.45 -21.65 -9.73
N LYS A 99 -13.67 -21.13 -9.53
CA LYS A 99 -14.44 -20.36 -10.52
C LYS A 99 -14.43 -18.84 -10.28
N THR A 100 -13.91 -18.39 -9.14
CA THR A 100 -13.89 -17.00 -8.70
C THR A 100 -12.72 -16.77 -7.75
N ASN A 101 -12.01 -15.65 -7.88
CA ASN A 101 -10.97 -15.26 -6.91
C ASN A 101 -11.57 -14.72 -5.60
N ARG A 102 -12.88 -14.46 -5.57
CA ARG A 102 -13.63 -14.06 -4.36
C ARG A 102 -13.91 -15.24 -3.42
N GLU A 103 -13.39 -16.44 -3.70
CA GLU A 103 -13.47 -17.60 -2.81
C GLU A 103 -12.10 -17.99 -2.23
N ALA A 104 -12.09 -18.38 -0.97
CA ALA A 104 -11.01 -19.14 -0.36
C ALA A 104 -11.34 -20.62 -0.51
N ARG A 105 -10.32 -21.39 -0.92
CA ARG A 105 -10.40 -22.83 -1.14
C ARG A 105 -9.42 -23.54 -0.23
N LEU A 106 -9.87 -24.62 0.40
CA LEU A 106 -9.00 -25.55 1.11
C LEU A 106 -9.38 -26.98 0.73
N THR A 107 -8.39 -27.76 0.31
CA THR A 107 -8.57 -29.17 -0.06
C THR A 107 -7.89 -30.06 0.98
N LEU A 108 -8.66 -30.93 1.63
CA LEU A 108 -8.15 -32.01 2.47
C LEU A 108 -8.06 -33.28 1.64
N LYS A 109 -6.84 -33.77 1.42
CA LYS A 109 -6.56 -35.06 0.79
C LYS A 109 -6.34 -36.11 1.88
N TYR A 110 -7.05 -37.23 1.76
CA TYR A 110 -6.82 -38.47 2.51
C TYR A 110 -6.25 -39.51 1.56
N SER A 111 -5.25 -40.26 2.02
CA SER A 111 -4.53 -41.22 1.19
C SER A 111 -4.19 -42.49 1.97
N THR A 112 -4.52 -43.66 1.42
CA THR A 112 -4.20 -44.93 2.07
C THR A 112 -3.77 -46.01 1.07
N THR A 113 -2.91 -46.93 1.51
CA THR A 113 -2.50 -48.14 0.76
C THR A 113 -2.67 -49.37 1.64
N THR A 114 -2.74 -50.54 0.99
CA THR A 114 -3.04 -51.82 1.67
C THR A 114 -1.98 -52.88 1.38
N HIS A 115 -1.76 -53.16 0.11
CA HIS A 115 -0.90 -54.22 -0.38
C HIS A 115 -0.39 -53.91 -1.79
N VAL A 116 0.72 -54.53 -2.14
CA VAL A 116 1.26 -54.61 -3.48
C VAL A 116 1.08 -56.03 -4.00
N GLN A 117 0.70 -56.15 -5.27
CA GLN A 117 0.75 -57.39 -6.03
C GLN A 117 1.85 -57.24 -7.08
N GLU A 118 2.79 -58.18 -7.17
CA GLU A 118 3.94 -58.13 -8.08
C GLU A 118 4.21 -59.50 -8.70
N LEU A 119 4.66 -59.53 -9.96
CA LEU A 119 5.03 -60.77 -10.65
C LEU A 119 6.46 -61.19 -10.32
N THR A 120 6.68 -62.48 -10.05
CA THR A 120 8.02 -63.04 -9.93
C THR A 120 8.71 -62.99 -11.29
N MET A 121 9.67 -62.08 -11.46
CA MET A 121 10.45 -61.88 -12.69
C MET A 121 11.37 -63.06 -13.08
N LYS A 122 11.16 -64.25 -12.49
CA LYS A 122 12.01 -65.45 -12.66
C LYS A 122 11.83 -66.15 -14.02
N HIS A 123 10.74 -65.89 -14.74
CA HIS A 123 10.42 -66.53 -16.03
C HIS A 123 10.60 -65.61 -17.25
N LEU A 124 10.95 -64.33 -17.07
CA LEU A 124 11.13 -63.39 -18.17
C LEU A 124 12.54 -63.49 -18.77
N GLY A 125 12.59 -63.65 -20.10
CA GLY A 125 13.80 -63.66 -20.91
C GLY A 125 13.46 -63.45 -22.39
N LYS A 126 14.41 -62.96 -23.18
CA LYS A 126 14.20 -62.74 -24.62
C LYS A 126 13.83 -64.04 -25.34
N GLY A 127 12.78 -63.99 -26.16
CA GLY A 127 12.30 -65.12 -26.97
C GLY A 127 11.32 -66.10 -26.28
N ASN A 128 10.91 -65.86 -25.03
CA ASN A 128 9.95 -66.74 -24.32
C ASN A 128 8.47 -66.47 -24.59
N LEU A 129 8.13 -65.39 -25.32
CA LEU A 129 6.75 -64.92 -25.49
C LEU A 129 6.55 -64.44 -26.94
N ASP A 130 5.49 -64.92 -27.59
CA ASP A 130 5.03 -64.33 -28.85
C ASP A 130 4.30 -63.01 -28.58
N LEU A 131 4.84 -61.94 -29.16
CA LEU A 131 4.42 -60.55 -28.98
C LEU A 131 3.91 -59.93 -30.29
N HIS A 132 3.97 -60.66 -31.42
CA HIS A 132 3.31 -60.22 -32.65
C HIS A 132 1.80 -60.07 -32.43
N ASP A 133 1.19 -59.10 -33.12
CA ASP A 133 -0.21 -58.69 -33.06
C ASP A 133 -0.76 -58.13 -31.71
N LYS A 134 0.05 -57.91 -30.67
CA LYS A 134 -0.43 -57.35 -29.39
C LYS A 134 -0.59 -55.82 -29.33
N ASN A 135 -1.51 -55.29 -30.16
CA ASN A 135 -2.19 -53.98 -29.99
C ASN A 135 -1.30 -52.73 -29.78
N ASN A 136 -0.12 -52.63 -30.40
CA ASN A 136 0.77 -51.46 -30.32
C ASN A 136 1.13 -51.03 -28.88
N ALA A 137 1.16 -51.97 -27.93
CA ALA A 137 1.60 -51.71 -26.57
C ALA A 137 3.10 -51.34 -26.50
N THR A 138 3.50 -50.58 -25.49
CA THR A 138 4.91 -50.29 -25.20
C THR A 138 5.37 -50.93 -23.89
N HIS A 139 4.44 -51.15 -22.94
CA HIS A 139 4.72 -51.64 -21.60
C HIS A 139 3.70 -52.71 -21.15
N VAL A 140 4.10 -53.53 -20.18
CA VAL A 140 3.22 -54.45 -19.44
C VAL A 140 3.25 -54.15 -17.94
N VAL A 141 2.10 -54.29 -17.28
CA VAL A 141 1.96 -54.11 -15.83
C VAL A 141 2.53 -55.32 -15.09
N ILE A 142 3.62 -55.13 -14.35
CA ILE A 142 4.27 -56.18 -13.53
C ILE A 142 4.08 -56.01 -12.03
N GLY A 143 3.59 -54.84 -11.59
CA GLY A 143 3.30 -54.54 -10.19
C GLY A 143 2.12 -53.58 -10.05
N VAL A 144 1.30 -53.75 -9.01
CA VAL A 144 0.16 -52.89 -8.68
C VAL A 144 0.10 -52.65 -7.17
N LEU A 145 0.18 -51.38 -6.77
CA LEU A 145 -0.05 -50.91 -5.39
C LEU A 145 -1.53 -50.58 -5.21
N TYR A 146 -2.22 -51.30 -4.34
CA TYR A 146 -3.64 -51.13 -4.05
C TYR A 146 -3.89 -50.23 -2.84
N GLY A 147 -4.84 -49.32 -2.98
CA GLY A 147 -5.18 -48.31 -1.98
C GLY A 147 -6.50 -47.62 -2.28
N ALA A 148 -6.68 -46.43 -1.72
CA ALA A 148 -7.80 -45.53 -2.02
C ALA A 148 -7.43 -44.10 -1.61
N GLU A 149 -7.98 -43.11 -2.31
CA GLU A 149 -7.82 -41.69 -1.97
C GLU A 149 -9.18 -40.98 -1.89
N ALA A 150 -9.18 -39.85 -1.21
CA ALA A 150 -10.35 -38.98 -1.11
C ALA A 150 -9.93 -37.51 -0.96
N PHE A 151 -10.57 -36.63 -1.72
CA PHE A 151 -10.40 -35.18 -1.69
C PHE A 151 -11.70 -34.54 -1.22
N PHE A 152 -11.61 -33.80 -0.11
CA PHE A 152 -12.67 -32.95 0.40
C PHE A 152 -12.29 -31.50 0.06
N ILE A 153 -13.02 -30.87 -0.85
CA ILE A 153 -12.79 -29.47 -1.25
C ILE A 153 -13.78 -28.60 -0.48
N PHE A 154 -13.29 -27.58 0.22
CA PHE A 154 -14.09 -26.62 0.95
C PHE A 154 -13.93 -25.25 0.30
N ASP A 155 -15.00 -24.80 -0.36
CA ASP A 155 -15.10 -23.48 -0.97
C ASP A 155 -15.90 -22.54 -0.04
N ARG A 156 -15.41 -21.31 0.16
CA ARG A 156 -16.10 -20.24 0.90
C ARG A 156 -15.84 -18.87 0.28
N THR A 157 -16.90 -18.08 0.13
CA THR A 157 -16.81 -16.66 -0.28
C THR A 157 -16.10 -15.78 0.76
N ILE A 158 -15.19 -14.94 0.29
CA ILE A 158 -14.39 -13.96 1.04
C ILE A 158 -15.16 -12.63 1.07
N SER A 159 -15.16 -11.95 2.23
CA SER A 159 -15.71 -10.60 2.33
C SER A 159 -14.66 -9.53 2.02
N ASN A 160 -15.08 -8.32 1.62
CA ASN A 160 -14.18 -7.18 1.30
C ASN A 160 -13.26 -6.70 2.46
N ARG A 161 -13.26 -7.37 3.61
CA ARG A 161 -12.44 -7.10 4.79
C ARG A 161 -11.54 -8.27 5.20
N GLU A 162 -11.60 -9.40 4.50
CA GLU A 162 -10.82 -10.60 4.75
C GLU A 162 -9.87 -10.85 3.57
N SER A 163 -8.65 -11.31 3.81
CA SER A 163 -7.77 -11.80 2.74
C SER A 163 -7.92 -13.31 2.52
N LYS A 164 -7.61 -13.78 1.30
CA LYS A 164 -7.61 -15.21 0.96
C LYS A 164 -6.68 -16.02 1.88
N GLU A 165 -5.51 -15.47 2.21
CA GLU A 165 -4.53 -16.08 3.10
C GLU A 165 -5.04 -16.18 4.55
N GLU A 166 -5.65 -15.12 5.09
CA GLU A 166 -6.27 -15.15 6.43
C GLU A 166 -7.36 -16.21 6.54
N VAL A 167 -8.21 -16.31 5.51
CA VAL A 167 -9.29 -17.31 5.48
C VAL A 167 -8.72 -18.72 5.37
N SER A 168 -7.80 -18.99 4.43
CA SER A 168 -7.20 -20.31 4.27
C SER A 168 -6.41 -20.77 5.50
N ASN A 169 -5.67 -19.86 6.15
CA ASN A 169 -4.94 -20.17 7.39
C ASN A 169 -5.90 -20.46 8.56
N SER A 170 -6.99 -19.71 8.69
CA SER A 170 -8.02 -19.94 9.71
C SER A 170 -8.72 -21.28 9.50
N LEU A 171 -9.08 -21.61 8.25
CA LEU A 171 -9.66 -22.91 7.90
C LEU A 171 -8.71 -24.05 8.24
N LYS A 172 -7.43 -23.95 7.86
CA LYS A 172 -6.41 -24.96 8.17
C LYS A 172 -6.31 -25.24 9.67
N ALA A 173 -6.24 -24.20 10.50
CA ALA A 173 -6.20 -24.34 11.96
C ALA A 173 -7.45 -25.04 12.53
N ILE A 174 -8.63 -24.75 12.00
CA ILE A 174 -9.89 -25.42 12.39
C ILE A 174 -9.90 -26.89 11.95
N PHE A 175 -9.36 -27.21 10.77
CA PHE A 175 -9.22 -28.59 10.29
C PHE A 175 -8.27 -29.42 11.15
N ASP A 176 -7.05 -28.94 11.41
CA ASP A 176 -6.09 -29.65 12.26
C ASP A 176 -6.71 -29.92 13.65
N LYS A 177 -7.35 -28.93 14.28
CA LYS A 177 -8.09 -29.08 15.55
C LYS A 177 -9.21 -30.14 15.49
N SER A 178 -9.91 -30.23 14.36
CA SER A 178 -11.08 -31.12 14.19
C SER A 178 -10.71 -32.56 13.85
N ILE A 179 -9.58 -32.78 13.18
CA ILE A 179 -9.08 -34.12 12.83
C ILE A 179 -8.45 -34.80 14.06
N PHE A 180 -7.71 -34.06 14.89
CA PHE A 180 -6.99 -34.62 16.06
C PHE A 180 -7.78 -34.66 17.38
N THR A 181 -9.07 -34.31 17.39
CA THR A 181 -9.90 -34.42 18.62
C THR A 181 -10.34 -35.87 18.85
N ASN A 182 -9.79 -36.48 19.92
CA ASN A 182 -9.97 -37.85 20.44
C ASN A 182 -10.96 -38.78 19.69
N GLU A 183 -10.44 -39.91 19.20
CA GLU A 183 -11.20 -41.04 18.68
C GLU A 183 -12.22 -41.54 19.73
N GLY A 184 -13.47 -41.11 19.60
CA GLY A 184 -14.57 -41.37 20.54
C GLY A 184 -15.48 -40.18 20.81
N ALA A 185 -15.03 -38.94 20.57
CA ALA A 185 -15.88 -37.75 20.69
C ALA A 185 -16.82 -37.61 19.47
N THR A 186 -18.12 -37.77 19.68
CA THR A 186 -19.15 -37.61 18.62
C THR A 186 -19.34 -36.16 18.17
N ASN A 187 -19.04 -35.19 19.05
CA ASN A 187 -19.23 -33.77 18.81
C ASN A 187 -17.89 -33.08 18.56
N LEU A 188 -17.86 -32.20 17.56
CA LEU A 188 -16.71 -31.34 17.27
C LEU A 188 -16.58 -30.26 18.36
N ASN A 189 -15.43 -30.17 19.02
CA ASN A 189 -15.17 -29.17 20.06
C ASN A 189 -14.77 -27.81 19.43
N LEU A 190 -15.72 -27.22 18.72
CA LEU A 190 -15.61 -25.90 18.08
C LEU A 190 -16.22 -24.82 18.97
N THR A 191 -15.56 -23.66 19.03
CA THR A 191 -16.13 -22.44 19.62
C THR A 191 -17.28 -21.94 18.76
N ASP A 192 -18.19 -21.12 19.32
CA ASP A 192 -19.32 -20.60 18.54
C ASP A 192 -18.90 -19.65 17.41
N GLN A 193 -17.70 -19.06 17.50
CA GLN A 193 -17.10 -18.31 16.40
C GLN A 193 -16.56 -19.25 15.31
N GLU A 194 -15.90 -20.35 15.67
CA GLU A 194 -15.44 -21.38 14.72
C GLU A 194 -16.62 -22.08 14.02
N LYS A 195 -17.73 -22.36 14.72
CA LYS A 195 -18.97 -22.90 14.12
C LYS A 195 -19.50 -21.99 13.03
N LYS A 196 -19.76 -20.71 13.35
CA LYS A 196 -20.17 -19.68 12.37
C LYS A 196 -19.18 -19.50 11.21
N TYR A 197 -17.93 -19.91 11.39
CA TYR A 197 -16.89 -19.89 10.36
C TYR A 197 -17.01 -21.09 9.39
N VAL A 198 -17.28 -22.28 9.91
CA VAL A 198 -17.43 -23.52 9.12
C VAL A 198 -18.83 -23.73 8.54
N ASP A 199 -19.87 -23.14 9.13
CA ASP A 199 -21.25 -23.16 8.61
C ASP A 199 -21.37 -22.54 7.20
N LYS A 200 -20.40 -21.71 6.82
CA LYS A 200 -20.28 -21.06 5.50
C LYS A 200 -19.49 -21.86 4.47
N LEU A 201 -19.02 -23.06 4.80
CA LEU A 201 -18.22 -23.90 3.89
C LEU A 201 -19.11 -24.85 3.10
N HIS A 202 -18.99 -24.81 1.77
CA HIS A 202 -19.56 -25.82 0.90
C HIS A 202 -18.52 -26.92 0.64
N CYS A 203 -18.87 -28.17 0.96
CA CYS A 203 -18.01 -29.32 0.71
C CYS A 203 -18.35 -29.98 -0.63
N LYS A 204 -17.33 -30.19 -1.47
CA LYS A 204 -17.34 -31.16 -2.58
C LYS A 204 -16.47 -32.35 -2.21
N PHE A 205 -16.77 -33.52 -2.77
CA PHE A 205 -16.14 -34.76 -2.36
C PHE A 205 -15.88 -35.71 -3.54
N TYR A 206 -14.59 -35.93 -3.84
CA TYR A 206 -14.11 -36.84 -4.88
C TYR A 206 -13.36 -37.98 -4.22
N ASN A 207 -13.73 -39.22 -4.45
CA ASN A 207 -13.20 -40.34 -3.67
C ASN A 207 -13.31 -41.68 -4.39
N ASP A 208 -12.50 -42.64 -3.94
CA ASP A 208 -12.43 -44.00 -4.48
C ASP A 208 -13.28 -45.03 -3.70
N PHE A 209 -13.99 -44.59 -2.66
CA PHE A 209 -14.76 -45.45 -1.77
C PHE A 209 -16.24 -45.51 -2.21
N ARG A 210 -16.93 -46.56 -1.79
CA ARG A 210 -18.39 -46.68 -2.03
C ARG A 210 -19.16 -46.01 -0.90
N PHE A 211 -19.76 -44.85 -1.18
CA PHE A 211 -20.64 -44.12 -0.27
C PHE A 211 -22.06 -43.99 -0.84
N ASN A 212 -23.06 -44.03 0.05
CA ASN A 212 -24.47 -43.84 -0.31
C ASN A 212 -24.88 -42.35 -0.32
N LYS A 213 -24.06 -41.47 0.29
CA LYS A 213 -24.29 -40.02 0.37
C LYS A 213 -22.95 -39.30 0.50
N ASN A 214 -22.73 -38.25 -0.29
CA ASN A 214 -21.55 -37.38 -0.19
C ASN A 214 -21.77 -36.30 0.90
N PRO A 215 -20.72 -35.85 1.60
CA PRO A 215 -20.83 -34.74 2.54
C PRO A 215 -21.10 -33.43 1.80
N LYS A 216 -21.97 -32.58 2.37
CA LYS A 216 -22.25 -31.24 1.84
C LYS A 216 -21.66 -30.10 2.67
N ASN A 217 -21.34 -30.37 3.94
CA ASN A 217 -20.83 -29.40 4.91
C ASN A 217 -19.64 -29.96 5.70
N PHE A 218 -18.98 -29.09 6.47
CA PHE A 218 -17.80 -29.41 7.28
C PHE A 218 -18.04 -30.57 8.26
N GLU A 219 -19.17 -30.59 8.97
CA GLU A 219 -19.43 -31.61 9.99
C GLU A 219 -19.66 -33.00 9.38
N GLU A 220 -20.44 -33.10 8.28
CA GLU A 220 -20.58 -34.34 7.52
C GLU A 220 -19.22 -34.82 6.98
N ALA A 221 -18.37 -33.91 6.51
CA ALA A 221 -17.05 -34.25 5.98
C ALA A 221 -16.12 -34.84 7.05
N VAL A 222 -16.02 -34.23 8.24
CA VAL A 222 -15.18 -34.76 9.34
C VAL A 222 -15.73 -36.10 9.85
N LYS A 223 -17.06 -36.28 9.90
CA LYS A 223 -17.68 -37.57 10.24
C LYS A 223 -17.33 -38.67 9.23
N ILE A 224 -17.34 -38.35 7.93
CA ILE A 224 -16.95 -39.30 6.88
C ILE A 224 -15.44 -39.58 6.93
N TYR A 225 -14.59 -38.56 7.11
CA TYR A 225 -13.14 -38.70 7.23
C TYR A 225 -12.75 -39.71 8.31
N ARG A 226 -13.34 -39.60 9.51
CA ARG A 226 -13.09 -40.52 10.64
C ARG A 226 -13.54 -41.98 10.36
N GLN A 227 -14.35 -42.23 9.33
CA GLN A 227 -14.77 -43.58 8.92
C GLN A 227 -13.94 -44.16 7.77
N LEU A 228 -13.05 -43.40 7.14
CA LEU A 228 -12.31 -43.85 5.94
C LEU A 228 -11.40 -45.05 6.24
N SER A 229 -10.66 -45.01 7.35
CA SER A 229 -9.76 -46.10 7.78
C SER A 229 -10.48 -47.45 7.97
N LEU A 230 -11.74 -47.41 8.42
CA LEU A 230 -12.55 -48.60 8.69
C LEU A 230 -13.15 -49.23 7.42
N ARG A 231 -13.20 -48.50 6.29
CA ARG A 231 -13.94 -48.91 5.07
C ARG A 231 -13.06 -49.52 3.96
N ILE A 232 -11.76 -49.64 4.19
CA ILE A 232 -10.78 -50.11 3.19
C ILE A 232 -10.88 -51.62 2.92
N GLY A 233 -11.43 -52.40 3.86
CA GLY A 233 -11.46 -53.88 3.82
C GLY A 233 -12.27 -54.47 2.66
N GLY A 234 -11.60 -54.70 1.53
CA GLY A 234 -12.15 -55.35 0.33
C GLY A 234 -12.49 -54.42 -0.84
N SER A 235 -12.30 -53.10 -0.69
CA SER A 235 -12.62 -52.10 -1.73
C SER A 235 -11.39 -51.32 -2.24
N ALA A 236 -10.18 -51.80 -1.97
CA ALA A 236 -8.96 -51.14 -2.44
C ALA A 236 -8.82 -51.22 -3.97
N ILE A 237 -8.59 -50.08 -4.61
CA ILE A 237 -8.40 -49.95 -6.06
C ILE A 237 -6.90 -49.81 -6.41
N PRO A 238 -6.49 -50.06 -7.66
CA PRO A 238 -5.15 -49.74 -8.14
C PRO A 238 -4.85 -48.25 -7.95
N LYS A 239 -3.74 -47.91 -7.27
CA LYS A 239 -3.30 -46.52 -7.03
C LYS A 239 -2.01 -46.16 -7.79
N LYS A 240 -1.00 -47.04 -7.74
CA LYS A 240 0.21 -46.94 -8.56
C LYS A 240 0.47 -48.27 -9.25
N VAL A 241 1.10 -48.22 -10.42
CA VAL A 241 1.54 -49.40 -11.18
C VAL A 241 3.01 -49.33 -11.51
N LEU A 242 3.63 -50.51 -11.59
CA LEU A 242 4.98 -50.73 -12.08
C LEU A 242 4.90 -51.29 -13.49
N LEU A 243 5.43 -50.54 -14.45
CA LEU A 243 5.43 -50.84 -15.87
C LEU A 243 6.80 -51.37 -16.30
N TYR A 244 6.80 -52.51 -16.99
CA TYR A 244 7.99 -53.11 -17.60
C TYR A 244 7.98 -52.87 -19.12
N PRO A 245 9.06 -52.33 -19.72
CA PRO A 245 9.11 -52.09 -21.15
C PRO A 245 9.12 -53.39 -21.97
N LEU A 246 8.22 -53.50 -22.95
CA LEU A 246 8.08 -54.71 -23.77
C LEU A 246 9.27 -54.93 -24.71
N TYR A 247 9.96 -53.86 -25.12
CA TYR A 247 11.11 -53.93 -26.03
C TYR A 247 12.31 -54.71 -25.45
N LEU A 248 12.32 -54.94 -24.14
CA LEU A 248 13.33 -55.76 -23.45
C LEU A 248 13.06 -57.27 -23.64
N LEU A 249 11.84 -57.65 -24.03
CA LEU A 249 11.40 -59.04 -24.24
C LEU A 249 11.43 -59.44 -25.72
N ASP A 250 11.00 -58.53 -26.60
CA ASP A 250 11.07 -58.66 -28.06
C ASP A 250 11.48 -57.31 -28.67
N ASP A 251 12.54 -57.32 -29.50
CA ASP A 251 13.08 -56.12 -30.10
C ASP A 251 12.16 -55.51 -31.18
N ASN A 252 11.19 -56.25 -31.71
CA ASN A 252 10.25 -55.79 -32.74
C ASN A 252 9.08 -54.94 -32.19
N VAL A 253 8.91 -54.88 -30.86
CA VAL A 253 7.78 -54.16 -30.24
C VAL A 253 7.95 -52.64 -30.33
N THR A 254 6.83 -51.92 -30.52
CA THR A 254 6.79 -50.45 -30.49
C THR A 254 7.40 -49.88 -29.21
N ARG A 255 8.21 -48.83 -29.36
CA ARG A 255 8.98 -48.19 -28.27
C ARG A 255 8.53 -46.73 -28.10
N ILE A 256 8.78 -46.16 -26.93
CA ILE A 256 8.83 -44.69 -26.79
C ILE A 256 10.10 -44.20 -27.49
N VAL A 257 9.96 -43.12 -28.26
CA VAL A 257 11.03 -42.51 -29.07
C VAL A 257 11.62 -41.27 -28.37
N ARG A 258 10.78 -40.54 -27.63
CA ARG A 258 11.14 -39.26 -27.01
C ARG A 258 10.32 -39.00 -25.74
N GLU A 259 10.97 -38.47 -24.71
CA GLU A 259 10.33 -37.81 -23.56
C GLU A 259 10.23 -36.31 -23.84
N ILE A 260 9.18 -35.64 -23.36
CA ILE A 260 8.99 -34.20 -23.61
C ILE A 260 9.82 -33.40 -22.59
N SER A 261 10.54 -32.39 -23.07
CA SER A 261 11.35 -31.53 -22.19
C SER A 261 10.51 -30.85 -21.10
N SER A 262 11.02 -30.84 -19.86
CA SER A 262 10.33 -30.24 -18.71
C SER A 262 9.99 -28.77 -18.93
N SER A 263 10.88 -28.02 -19.59
CA SER A 263 10.64 -26.64 -20.00
C SER A 263 9.44 -26.45 -20.93
N LEU A 264 9.18 -27.41 -21.83
CA LEU A 264 8.00 -27.35 -22.71
C LEU A 264 6.74 -27.73 -21.93
N ILE A 265 6.83 -28.70 -21.02
CA ILE A 265 5.73 -29.06 -20.11
C ILE A 265 5.31 -27.85 -19.25
N ASP A 266 6.26 -27.19 -18.58
CA ASP A 266 5.98 -26.05 -17.71
C ASP A 266 5.51 -24.81 -18.51
N TYR A 267 6.03 -24.57 -19.73
CA TYR A 267 5.56 -23.50 -20.62
C TYR A 267 4.11 -23.75 -21.12
N SER A 268 3.78 -24.97 -21.52
CA SER A 268 2.43 -25.35 -21.93
C SER A 268 1.42 -25.23 -20.78
N ILE A 269 1.79 -25.66 -19.57
CA ILE A 269 0.96 -25.51 -18.36
C ILE A 269 0.73 -24.02 -18.07
N SER A 270 1.81 -23.24 -17.91
CA SER A 270 1.72 -21.82 -17.53
C SER A 270 0.92 -20.98 -18.52
N THR A 271 1.00 -21.27 -19.83
CA THR A 271 0.19 -20.61 -20.85
C THR A 271 -1.31 -20.83 -20.61
N ILE A 272 -1.74 -22.07 -20.32
CA ILE A 272 -3.14 -22.40 -20.04
C ILE A 272 -3.58 -21.83 -18.68
N GLU A 273 -2.71 -21.85 -17.67
CA GLU A 273 -3.00 -21.22 -16.37
C GLU A 273 -3.17 -19.71 -16.47
N ASN A 274 -2.37 -19.01 -17.28
CA ASN A 274 -2.47 -17.57 -17.48
C ASN A 274 -3.79 -17.20 -18.17
N LEU A 275 -4.18 -17.93 -19.23
CA LEU A 275 -5.49 -17.74 -19.89
C LEU A 275 -6.65 -17.99 -18.90
N ARG A 276 -6.56 -19.05 -18.10
CA ARG A 276 -7.56 -19.39 -17.07
C ARG A 276 -7.65 -18.32 -15.96
N SER A 277 -6.52 -17.78 -15.52
CA SER A 277 -6.45 -16.74 -14.50
C SER A 277 -7.16 -15.45 -14.97
N LEU A 278 -6.95 -15.09 -16.24
CA LEU A 278 -7.64 -13.96 -16.89
C LEU A 278 -9.14 -14.21 -17.06
N GLU A 279 -9.56 -15.43 -17.41
CA GLU A 279 -10.96 -15.84 -17.48
C GLU A 279 -11.66 -15.67 -16.13
N VAL A 280 -11.11 -16.24 -15.06
CA VAL A 280 -11.69 -16.13 -13.70
C VAL A 280 -11.74 -14.68 -13.23
N ARG A 281 -10.70 -13.87 -13.51
CA ARG A 281 -10.68 -12.45 -13.17
C ARG A 281 -11.71 -11.63 -13.95
N ALA A 282 -11.96 -11.95 -15.22
CA ALA A 282 -13.02 -11.32 -16.00
C ALA A 282 -14.43 -11.72 -15.51
N LEU A 283 -14.65 -12.98 -15.16
CA LEU A 283 -15.88 -13.44 -14.50
C LEU A 283 -16.12 -12.70 -13.18
N ASP A 284 -15.09 -12.57 -12.33
CA ASP A 284 -15.18 -11.81 -11.08
C ASP A 284 -15.58 -10.33 -11.29
N LEU A 285 -15.15 -9.72 -12.40
CA LEU A 285 -15.55 -8.36 -12.75
C LEU A 285 -16.99 -8.29 -13.24
N SER A 286 -17.45 -9.30 -14.01
CA SER A 286 -18.82 -9.44 -14.52
C SER A 286 -19.89 -9.58 -13.41
N GLU A 287 -19.45 -9.84 -12.17
CA GLU A 287 -20.25 -9.88 -10.94
C GLU A 287 -20.12 -8.58 -10.12
N ASN A 288 -20.00 -7.42 -10.78
CA ASN A 288 -20.12 -6.10 -10.17
C ASN A 288 -21.59 -5.66 -10.11
N SER A 289 -22.00 -5.10 -8.97
CA SER A 289 -23.35 -4.57 -8.74
C SER A 289 -23.82 -3.50 -9.73
N ILE A 290 -22.92 -2.79 -10.42
CA ILE A 290 -23.34 -1.81 -11.44
C ILE A 290 -24.04 -2.46 -12.65
N PHE A 291 -23.71 -3.72 -12.94
CA PHE A 291 -24.24 -4.47 -14.08
C PHE A 291 -25.68 -4.97 -13.89
N THR A 292 -26.33 -4.69 -12.75
CA THR A 292 -27.79 -4.83 -12.65
C THR A 292 -28.54 -3.71 -13.36
N SER A 293 -27.87 -2.61 -13.67
CA SER A 293 -28.47 -1.41 -14.27
C SER A 293 -27.82 -1.00 -15.59
N LEU A 294 -26.52 -1.26 -15.76
CA LEU A 294 -25.73 -0.92 -16.95
C LEU A 294 -25.05 -2.19 -17.51
N ASN A 295 -25.65 -2.90 -18.46
CA ASN A 295 -25.23 -4.27 -18.79
C ASN A 295 -24.08 -4.37 -19.84
N HIS A 296 -23.79 -3.33 -20.61
CA HIS A 296 -22.95 -3.43 -21.81
C HIS A 296 -21.53 -4.00 -21.53
N MET A 297 -20.82 -3.47 -20.53
CA MET A 297 -19.50 -4.00 -20.16
C MET A 297 -19.54 -5.43 -19.61
N LYS A 298 -20.69 -5.89 -19.06
CA LYS A 298 -20.84 -7.29 -18.63
C LYS A 298 -20.81 -8.23 -19.84
N GLU A 299 -21.50 -7.86 -20.92
CA GLU A 299 -21.53 -8.64 -22.17
C GLU A 299 -20.14 -8.71 -22.81
N GLN A 300 -19.39 -7.61 -22.82
CA GLN A 300 -17.98 -7.59 -23.26
C GLN A 300 -17.09 -8.53 -22.43
N LEU A 301 -17.23 -8.53 -21.10
CA LEU A 301 -16.49 -9.44 -20.21
C LEU A 301 -16.88 -10.90 -20.41
N LEU A 302 -18.17 -11.20 -20.63
CA LEU A 302 -18.63 -12.57 -20.89
C LEU A 302 -18.10 -13.10 -22.23
N ASN A 303 -18.18 -12.29 -23.30
CA ASN A 303 -17.61 -12.61 -24.60
C ASN A 303 -16.08 -12.88 -24.49
N PHE A 304 -15.35 -12.04 -23.75
CA PHE A 304 -13.94 -12.27 -23.44
C PHE A 304 -13.69 -13.64 -22.77
N THR A 305 -14.50 -14.01 -21.77
CA THR A 305 -14.36 -15.30 -21.06
C THR A 305 -14.68 -16.52 -21.94
N GLU A 306 -15.65 -16.40 -22.84
CA GLU A 306 -15.99 -17.45 -23.80
C GLU A 306 -14.84 -17.69 -24.78
N GLN A 307 -14.26 -16.62 -25.33
CA GLN A 307 -13.13 -16.71 -26.25
C GLN A 307 -11.85 -17.24 -25.58
N LEU A 308 -11.59 -16.88 -24.31
CA LEU A 308 -10.49 -17.48 -23.53
C LEU A 308 -10.72 -18.97 -23.28
N SER A 309 -11.97 -19.39 -23.03
CA SER A 309 -12.35 -20.80 -22.85
C SER A 309 -12.15 -21.60 -24.14
N GLU A 310 -12.51 -21.02 -25.30
CA GLU A 310 -12.30 -21.63 -26.61
C GLU A 310 -10.82 -21.78 -26.96
N MET A 311 -9.99 -20.77 -26.67
CA MET A 311 -8.53 -20.88 -26.85
C MET A 311 -7.93 -21.99 -25.98
N GLN A 312 -8.32 -22.07 -24.70
CA GLN A 312 -7.87 -23.16 -23.82
C GLN A 312 -8.31 -24.53 -24.33
N ARG A 313 -9.50 -24.66 -24.93
CA ARG A 313 -9.98 -25.91 -25.55
C ARG A 313 -9.11 -26.31 -26.73
N ASP A 314 -8.85 -25.41 -27.68
CA ASP A 314 -7.99 -25.70 -28.84
C ASP A 314 -6.58 -26.11 -28.42
N LEU A 315 -5.95 -25.41 -27.47
CA LEU A 315 -4.62 -25.78 -26.96
C LEU A 315 -4.59 -27.20 -26.35
N LYS A 316 -5.64 -27.59 -25.60
CA LYS A 316 -5.77 -28.95 -25.05
C LYS A 316 -5.98 -30.00 -26.13
N GLU A 317 -6.78 -29.69 -27.15
CA GLU A 317 -6.95 -30.55 -28.33
C GLU A 317 -5.64 -30.72 -29.12
N LYS A 318 -4.82 -29.66 -29.26
CA LYS A 318 -3.48 -29.77 -29.89
C LYS A 318 -2.52 -30.62 -29.06
N ILE A 319 -2.53 -30.53 -27.73
CA ILE A 319 -1.76 -31.46 -26.88
C ILE A 319 -2.17 -32.90 -27.17
N THR A 320 -3.48 -33.18 -27.14
CA THR A 320 -4.03 -34.53 -27.37
C THR A 320 -3.74 -35.08 -28.76
N LEU A 321 -3.67 -34.21 -29.77
CA LEU A 321 -3.30 -34.57 -31.14
C LEU A 321 -1.80 -34.87 -31.30
N TYR A 322 -0.91 -34.00 -30.79
CA TYR A 322 0.54 -34.09 -31.07
C TYR A 322 1.33 -34.94 -30.06
N LEU A 323 0.89 -35.06 -28.81
CA LEU A 323 1.65 -35.77 -27.77
C LEU A 323 1.91 -37.26 -28.09
N PRO A 324 0.95 -38.03 -28.65
CA PRO A 324 1.20 -39.42 -29.05
C PRO A 324 2.21 -39.55 -30.20
N GLU A 325 2.15 -38.64 -31.19
CA GLU A 325 3.10 -38.58 -32.30
C GLU A 325 4.51 -38.24 -31.80
N LEU A 326 4.66 -37.21 -30.97
CA LEU A 326 5.97 -36.80 -30.42
C LEU A 326 6.69 -37.91 -29.65
N ARG A 327 5.93 -38.71 -28.90
CA ARG A 327 6.45 -39.86 -28.14
C ARG A 327 6.70 -41.10 -29.00
N GLY A 328 6.08 -41.20 -30.18
CA GLY A 328 6.05 -42.42 -31.00
C GLY A 328 6.75 -42.35 -32.36
N ASN A 329 7.02 -41.15 -32.87
CA ASN A 329 7.41 -40.91 -34.26
C ASN A 329 8.76 -40.17 -34.32
N THR A 330 9.79 -40.81 -34.88
CA THR A 330 11.14 -40.24 -35.02
C THR A 330 11.18 -38.97 -35.87
N SER A 331 10.22 -38.79 -36.77
CA SER A 331 10.19 -37.70 -37.75
C SER A 331 9.51 -36.42 -37.24
N VAL A 332 8.93 -36.45 -36.02
CA VAL A 332 8.24 -35.30 -35.42
C VAL A 332 9.07 -34.74 -34.28
N GLU A 333 9.29 -33.43 -34.29
CA GLU A 333 10.07 -32.71 -33.28
C GLU A 333 9.20 -31.97 -32.27
N GLU A 334 9.68 -31.81 -31.03
CA GLU A 334 9.06 -30.96 -30.00
C GLU A 334 8.84 -29.51 -30.45
N SER A 335 9.60 -29.06 -31.45
CA SER A 335 9.39 -27.76 -32.12
C SER A 335 7.96 -27.58 -32.64
N VAL A 336 7.25 -28.65 -33.01
CA VAL A 336 5.84 -28.61 -33.42
C VAL A 336 4.93 -28.13 -32.29
N LEU A 337 5.00 -28.76 -31.11
CA LEU A 337 4.18 -28.39 -29.96
C LEU A 337 4.63 -27.05 -29.34
N PHE A 338 5.94 -26.80 -29.30
CA PHE A 338 6.48 -25.50 -28.90
C PHE A 338 5.94 -24.36 -29.79
N ASN A 339 5.88 -24.56 -31.11
CA ASN A 339 5.33 -23.57 -32.03
C ASN A 339 3.83 -23.32 -31.84
N VAL A 340 3.03 -24.33 -31.45
CA VAL A 340 1.61 -24.15 -31.11
C VAL A 340 1.45 -23.18 -29.93
N PHE A 341 2.20 -23.38 -28.85
CA PHE A 341 2.14 -22.47 -27.69
C PHE A 341 2.76 -21.10 -27.99
N LYS A 342 3.87 -21.06 -28.72
CA LYS A 342 4.53 -19.81 -29.14
C LYS A 342 3.68 -18.97 -30.09
N GLN A 343 2.77 -19.57 -30.86
CA GLN A 343 1.81 -18.81 -31.67
C GLN A 343 0.90 -17.93 -30.81
N VAL A 344 0.57 -18.34 -29.58
CA VAL A 344 -0.20 -17.54 -28.62
C VAL A 344 0.50 -16.21 -28.33
N ASP A 345 1.83 -16.22 -28.14
CA ASP A 345 2.63 -15.00 -27.90
C ASP A 345 2.66 -14.02 -29.08
N SER A 346 2.33 -14.49 -30.29
CA SER A 346 2.18 -13.66 -31.50
C SER A 346 0.72 -13.35 -31.87
N SER A 347 -0.24 -13.85 -31.09
CA SER A 347 -1.68 -13.73 -31.36
C SER A 347 -2.34 -12.61 -30.54
N PRO A 348 -3.62 -12.29 -30.80
CA PRO A 348 -4.42 -11.44 -29.90
C PRO A 348 -4.52 -11.96 -28.46
N PHE A 349 -4.24 -13.25 -28.22
CA PHE A 349 -4.24 -13.91 -26.92
C PHE A 349 -2.92 -13.79 -26.16
N TYR A 350 -1.95 -13.00 -26.65
CA TYR A 350 -0.72 -12.73 -25.92
C TYR A 350 -1.02 -12.07 -24.57
N GLN A 351 -0.53 -12.68 -23.48
CA GLN A 351 -0.84 -12.34 -22.10
C GLN A 351 -0.81 -10.84 -21.80
N ARG A 352 0.24 -10.11 -22.20
CA ARG A 352 0.37 -8.68 -21.91
C ARG A 352 -0.71 -7.81 -22.58
N LYS A 353 -1.25 -8.24 -23.74
CA LYS A 353 -2.34 -7.53 -24.44
C LYS A 353 -3.65 -7.73 -23.67
N LEU A 354 -3.94 -8.98 -23.30
CA LEU A 354 -5.11 -9.36 -22.50
C LEU A 354 -5.10 -8.71 -21.10
N GLU A 355 -3.95 -8.69 -20.42
CA GLU A 355 -3.78 -8.04 -19.13
C GLU A 355 -3.98 -6.52 -19.18
N SER A 356 -3.52 -5.85 -20.25
CA SER A 356 -3.75 -4.41 -20.44
C SER A 356 -5.23 -4.11 -20.62
N TRP A 357 -5.89 -4.83 -21.54
CA TRP A 357 -7.31 -4.69 -21.81
C TRP A 357 -8.14 -4.89 -20.54
N LEU A 358 -7.89 -5.97 -19.79
CA LEU A 358 -8.63 -6.28 -18.56
C LEU A 358 -8.39 -5.22 -17.47
N LYS A 359 -7.15 -4.70 -17.35
CA LYS A 359 -6.79 -3.60 -16.43
C LYS A 359 -7.39 -2.26 -16.84
N GLU A 360 -7.71 -2.07 -18.11
CA GLU A 360 -8.42 -0.89 -18.61
C GLU A 360 -9.91 -1.01 -18.28
N LYS A 361 -10.57 -2.15 -18.58
CA LYS A 361 -11.95 -2.41 -18.16
C LYS A 361 -12.14 -2.31 -16.64
N GLU A 362 -11.19 -2.80 -15.83
CA GLU A 362 -11.20 -2.62 -14.37
C GLU A 362 -11.31 -1.14 -13.94
N LYS A 363 -10.62 -0.24 -14.65
CA LYS A 363 -10.67 1.20 -14.37
C LYS A 363 -11.98 1.83 -14.81
N GLU A 364 -12.48 1.47 -15.99
CA GLU A 364 -13.80 1.92 -16.48
C GLU A 364 -14.90 1.55 -15.48
N ILE A 365 -14.93 0.28 -15.08
CA ILE A 365 -15.85 -0.27 -14.09
C ILE A 365 -15.69 0.44 -12.74
N ALA A 366 -14.46 0.69 -12.26
CA ALA A 366 -14.21 1.37 -10.99
C ALA A 366 -14.66 2.84 -11.01
N LEU A 367 -14.44 3.57 -12.12
CA LEU A 367 -14.89 4.95 -12.29
C LEU A 367 -16.42 5.02 -12.32
N MET A 368 -17.07 4.23 -13.17
CA MET A 368 -18.54 4.19 -13.26
C MET A 368 -19.17 3.72 -11.94
N THR A 369 -18.58 2.72 -11.26
CA THR A 369 -19.02 2.29 -9.91
C THR A 369 -18.92 3.44 -8.91
N THR A 370 -17.91 4.30 -9.00
CA THR A 370 -17.73 5.45 -8.12
C THR A 370 -18.77 6.53 -8.40
N TRP A 371 -19.04 6.84 -9.67
CA TRP A 371 -20.04 7.82 -10.08
C TRP A 371 -21.46 7.39 -9.74
N ILE A 372 -21.85 6.15 -10.06
CA ILE A 372 -23.17 5.62 -9.72
C ILE A 372 -23.36 5.57 -8.19
N LYS A 373 -22.35 5.16 -7.41
CA LYS A 373 -22.41 5.24 -5.93
C LYS A 373 -22.47 6.66 -5.38
N TYR A 374 -21.93 7.64 -6.11
CA TYR A 374 -22.02 9.05 -5.73
C TYR A 374 -23.45 9.59 -5.94
N LEU A 375 -24.05 9.29 -7.09
CA LEU A 375 -25.43 9.66 -7.42
C LEU A 375 -26.46 8.97 -6.49
N THR A 376 -26.28 7.67 -6.23
CA THR A 376 -27.21 6.86 -5.39
C THR A 376 -26.88 6.88 -3.89
N LYS A 377 -25.99 7.79 -3.44
CA LYS A 377 -25.57 7.87 -2.04
C LYS A 377 -26.73 8.27 -1.12
N ASP A 378 -27.56 9.20 -1.58
CA ASP A 378 -28.78 9.62 -0.88
C ASP A 378 -29.97 8.83 -1.43
N ARG A 379 -30.72 8.18 -0.54
CA ARG A 379 -31.89 7.37 -0.90
C ARG A 379 -33.18 8.18 -1.01
N SER A 380 -33.14 9.46 -0.66
CA SER A 380 -34.26 10.38 -0.87
C SER A 380 -34.33 10.92 -2.30
N LEU A 381 -33.26 10.78 -3.10
CA LEU A 381 -33.20 11.21 -4.50
C LEU A 381 -33.75 10.12 -5.44
N ASP A 382 -34.84 10.42 -6.15
CA ASP A 382 -35.46 9.52 -7.13
C ASP A 382 -34.77 9.61 -8.51
N ILE A 383 -33.52 9.14 -8.57
CA ILE A 383 -32.72 9.03 -9.81
C ILE A 383 -32.88 7.63 -10.41
N LEU A 384 -33.44 7.55 -11.61
CA LEU A 384 -33.54 6.30 -12.37
C LEU A 384 -32.22 6.01 -13.11
N ILE A 385 -31.76 4.77 -13.12
CA ILE A 385 -30.55 4.35 -13.85
C ILE A 385 -30.91 3.18 -14.76
N LYS A 386 -30.67 3.32 -16.07
CA LYS A 386 -31.05 2.37 -17.13
C LYS A 386 -29.95 2.31 -18.21
N SER A 387 -29.91 1.25 -19.00
CA SER A 387 -29.07 1.10 -20.21
C SER A 387 -29.89 0.59 -21.40
N SER A 388 -31.04 1.20 -21.62
CA SER A 388 -32.02 0.78 -22.64
C SER A 388 -32.87 1.99 -23.03
N SER A 389 -33.62 1.92 -24.13
CA SER A 389 -34.39 3.07 -24.65
C SER A 389 -35.12 3.88 -23.56
N LEU A 390 -35.00 5.19 -23.71
CA LEU A 390 -35.64 6.21 -22.90
C LEU A 390 -37.09 6.47 -23.31
N ASP A 391 -37.56 5.94 -24.45
CA ASP A 391 -38.90 6.21 -25.01
C ASP A 391 -40.03 6.03 -23.98
N GLU A 392 -39.94 4.98 -23.14
CA GLU A 392 -40.92 4.67 -22.09
C GLU A 392 -41.02 5.78 -21.02
N VAL A 393 -39.93 6.48 -20.74
CA VAL A 393 -39.87 7.54 -19.72
C VAL A 393 -40.10 8.92 -20.36
N ILE A 394 -39.62 9.12 -21.59
CA ILE A 394 -39.87 10.31 -22.42
C ILE A 394 -41.37 10.47 -22.73
N GLY A 395 -42.10 9.37 -22.90
CA GLY A 395 -43.57 9.37 -23.06
C GLY A 395 -44.39 9.47 -21.77
N ASP A 396 -43.77 9.59 -20.59
CA ASP A 396 -44.51 9.61 -19.31
C ASP A 396 -45.05 11.00 -18.97
N THR A 397 -46.31 11.22 -19.35
CA THR A 397 -47.11 12.46 -19.13
C THR A 397 -47.19 12.99 -17.68
N ARG A 398 -46.59 12.31 -16.70
CA ARG A 398 -46.46 12.80 -15.32
C ARG A 398 -45.35 13.84 -15.15
N TYR A 399 -44.41 13.91 -16.09
CA TYR A 399 -43.25 14.82 -16.03
C TYR A 399 -43.28 15.76 -17.24
N ASP A 400 -43.20 17.07 -17.00
CA ASP A 400 -43.03 18.07 -18.07
C ASP A 400 -41.56 18.08 -18.56
N TYR A 401 -40.62 17.73 -17.68
CA TYR A 401 -39.18 17.81 -17.92
C TYR A 401 -38.46 16.51 -17.53
N ILE A 402 -37.47 16.12 -18.33
CA ILE A 402 -36.60 14.98 -18.01
C ILE A 402 -35.14 15.42 -18.14
N CYS A 403 -34.42 15.45 -17.03
CA CYS A 403 -33.00 15.68 -16.99
C CYS A 403 -32.27 14.34 -17.06
N CYS A 404 -31.58 14.11 -18.19
CA CYS A 404 -30.81 12.90 -18.46
C CYS A 404 -29.30 13.19 -18.40
N LEU A 405 -28.58 12.39 -17.62
CA LEU A 405 -27.12 12.31 -17.65
C LEU A 405 -26.74 11.10 -18.53
N SER A 406 -26.42 11.36 -19.80
CA SER A 406 -26.10 10.32 -20.77
C SER A 406 -24.61 9.96 -20.72
N PHE A 407 -24.33 8.67 -20.47
CA PHE A 407 -23.01 8.06 -20.51
C PHE A 407 -22.82 7.44 -21.89
N ARG A 408 -22.18 8.16 -22.81
CA ARG A 408 -22.01 7.75 -24.21
C ARG A 408 -20.81 6.84 -24.38
N PHE A 409 -20.90 5.63 -23.83
CA PHE A 409 -19.78 4.69 -23.63
C PHE A 409 -19.93 3.34 -24.33
N ILE A 410 -21.09 3.03 -24.92
CA ILE A 410 -21.36 1.74 -25.57
C ILE A 410 -20.40 1.56 -26.76
N GLU A 411 -19.63 0.48 -26.77
CA GLU A 411 -18.66 0.18 -27.83
C GLU A 411 -19.01 -1.21 -28.39
N GLU A 412 -19.91 -1.24 -29.38
CA GLU A 412 -20.40 -2.48 -30.00
C GLU A 412 -19.26 -3.39 -30.48
N ASN A 413 -18.18 -2.79 -31.02
CA ASN A 413 -17.08 -3.50 -31.68
C ASN A 413 -15.75 -3.21 -30.97
N ASP A 414 -15.56 -3.75 -29.75
CA ASP A 414 -14.28 -3.67 -29.04
C ASP A 414 -13.15 -4.30 -29.90
N PRO A 415 -12.07 -3.55 -30.22
CA PRO A 415 -11.04 -4.03 -31.14
C PRO A 415 -10.30 -5.28 -30.66
N GLN A 416 -10.14 -5.47 -29.34
CA GLN A 416 -9.46 -6.63 -28.78
C GLN A 416 -10.32 -7.88 -28.91
N LEU A 417 -11.62 -7.78 -28.62
CA LEU A 417 -12.58 -8.89 -28.76
C LEU A 417 -12.73 -9.28 -30.24
N THR A 418 -12.75 -8.29 -31.13
CA THR A 418 -12.84 -8.49 -32.59
C THR A 418 -11.58 -9.17 -33.14
N ASP A 419 -10.37 -8.72 -32.74
CA ASP A 419 -9.11 -9.39 -33.08
C ASP A 419 -9.10 -10.85 -32.61
N MET A 420 -9.49 -11.11 -31.36
CA MET A 420 -9.53 -12.47 -30.77
C MET A 420 -10.52 -13.38 -31.52
N GLN A 421 -11.73 -12.90 -31.83
CA GLN A 421 -12.77 -13.69 -32.48
C GLN A 421 -12.38 -14.06 -33.91
N ASN A 422 -11.79 -13.11 -34.64
CA ASN A 422 -11.24 -13.34 -35.98
C ASN A 422 -10.08 -14.35 -35.96
N TYR A 423 -9.21 -14.29 -34.96
CA TYR A 423 -8.13 -15.27 -34.79
C TYR A 423 -8.66 -16.67 -34.53
N LEU A 424 -9.68 -16.83 -33.68
CA LEU A 424 -10.31 -18.14 -33.41
C LEU A 424 -10.96 -18.73 -34.67
N HIS A 425 -11.68 -17.92 -35.46
CA HIS A 425 -12.41 -18.37 -36.64
C HIS A 425 -11.52 -18.60 -37.88
N ASN A 426 -10.39 -17.90 -38.04
CA ASN A 426 -9.62 -17.91 -39.30
C ASN A 426 -8.09 -17.93 -39.10
N LYS A 427 -7.61 -18.86 -38.25
CA LYS A 427 -6.20 -19.02 -37.83
C LYS A 427 -5.16 -19.00 -38.96
N ASN A 428 -5.51 -19.46 -40.16
CA ASN A 428 -4.56 -19.64 -41.27
C ASN A 428 -4.31 -18.38 -42.12
N ASN A 429 -5.15 -17.33 -41.98
CA ASN A 429 -5.07 -16.09 -42.79
C ASN A 429 -5.13 -14.81 -41.92
N PHE A 430 -4.89 -14.92 -40.61
CA PHE A 430 -4.96 -13.78 -39.69
C PHE A 430 -3.78 -12.81 -39.88
N ASN A 431 -3.99 -11.77 -40.68
CA ASN A 431 -3.17 -10.56 -40.62
C ASN A 431 -3.62 -9.74 -39.42
N LEU A 432 -2.70 -9.53 -38.45
CA LEU A 432 -2.96 -8.64 -37.31
C LEU A 432 -3.37 -7.27 -37.84
N SER A 433 -4.52 -6.76 -37.39
CA SER A 433 -5.03 -5.47 -37.84
C SER A 433 -4.03 -4.37 -37.47
N THR A 434 -3.40 -3.74 -38.47
CA THR A 434 -2.39 -2.69 -38.26
C THR A 434 -3.05 -1.35 -37.95
N SER A 435 -3.93 -1.33 -36.94
CA SER A 435 -4.34 -0.11 -36.27
C SER A 435 -3.16 0.45 -35.47
N GLY A 436 -2.19 1.05 -36.18
CA GLY A 436 -1.01 1.71 -35.61
C GLY A 436 -1.33 3.01 -34.85
N LYS A 437 -2.61 3.24 -34.50
CA LYS A 437 -3.00 4.31 -33.58
C LYS A 437 -2.62 3.88 -32.18
N LYS A 438 -1.88 4.73 -31.45
CA LYS A 438 -1.75 4.58 -29.99
C LYS A 438 -3.15 4.58 -29.39
N HIS A 439 -3.63 3.43 -28.91
CA HIS A 439 -4.82 3.40 -28.08
C HIS A 439 -4.51 4.17 -26.78
N THR A 440 -5.16 5.31 -26.63
CA THR A 440 -5.20 6.06 -25.37
C THR A 440 -6.56 5.79 -24.73
N PRO A 441 -6.62 5.23 -23.51
CA PRO A 441 -7.89 5.08 -22.81
C PRO A 441 -8.54 6.46 -22.60
N TRP A 442 -9.86 6.54 -22.71
CA TRP A 442 -10.60 7.81 -22.63
C TRP A 442 -10.38 8.54 -21.29
N PHE A 443 -10.27 7.78 -20.19
CA PHE A 443 -9.96 8.30 -18.85
C PHE A 443 -8.50 8.80 -18.71
N GLY A 444 -7.66 8.63 -19.72
CA GLY A 444 -6.30 9.20 -19.78
C GLY A 444 -6.28 10.70 -20.07
N ASN A 445 -7.35 11.26 -20.64
CA ASN A 445 -7.44 12.70 -20.90
C ASN A 445 -7.97 13.45 -19.66
N ARG A 446 -7.06 14.19 -18.99
CA ARG A 446 -7.39 14.95 -17.77
C ARG A 446 -8.48 16.01 -17.99
N HIS A 447 -8.55 16.63 -19.17
CA HIS A 447 -9.56 17.66 -19.46
C HIS A 447 -10.97 17.04 -19.55
N ASN A 448 -11.10 15.91 -20.25
CA ASN A 448 -12.37 15.17 -20.32
C ASN A 448 -12.80 14.68 -18.92
N MET A 449 -11.88 14.15 -18.12
CA MET A 449 -12.17 13.72 -16.74
C MET A 449 -12.64 14.87 -15.84
N THR A 450 -12.11 16.08 -15.99
CA THR A 450 -12.63 17.27 -15.30
C THR A 450 -14.06 17.57 -15.74
N LYS A 451 -14.33 17.66 -17.05
CA LYS A 451 -15.68 17.93 -17.59
C LYS A 451 -16.70 16.88 -17.14
N PHE A 452 -16.32 15.60 -17.11
CA PHE A 452 -17.19 14.53 -16.64
C PHE A 452 -17.53 14.68 -15.15
N HIS A 453 -16.54 15.03 -14.32
CA HIS A 453 -16.77 15.28 -12.90
C HIS A 453 -17.69 16.50 -12.69
N GLU A 454 -17.48 17.58 -13.46
CA GLU A 454 -18.34 18.78 -13.44
C GLU A 454 -19.78 18.46 -13.84
N ASN A 455 -20.00 17.72 -14.93
CA ASN A 455 -21.35 17.33 -15.38
C ASN A 455 -22.06 16.43 -14.37
N ILE A 456 -21.37 15.43 -13.80
CA ILE A 456 -21.93 14.54 -12.76
C ILE A 456 -22.27 15.33 -11.48
N GLN A 457 -21.42 16.29 -11.11
CA GLN A 457 -21.64 17.15 -9.95
C GLN A 457 -22.86 18.06 -10.17
N GLN A 458 -22.92 18.76 -11.30
CA GLN A 458 -24.04 19.65 -11.65
C GLN A 458 -25.36 18.89 -11.72
N PHE A 459 -25.37 17.69 -12.31
CA PHE A 459 -26.56 16.82 -12.34
C PHE A 459 -27.08 16.53 -10.93
N LYS A 460 -26.20 16.09 -10.02
CA LYS A 460 -26.58 15.73 -8.66
C LYS A 460 -27.01 16.94 -7.83
N ASP A 461 -26.29 18.05 -7.94
CA ASP A 461 -26.63 19.27 -7.21
C ASP A 461 -27.97 19.85 -7.68
N PHE A 462 -28.30 19.71 -8.97
CA PHE A 462 -29.60 20.09 -9.53
C PHE A 462 -30.71 19.10 -9.14
N ALA A 463 -30.43 17.79 -9.09
CA ALA A 463 -31.36 16.80 -8.55
C ALA A 463 -31.69 17.06 -7.06
N GLU A 464 -30.68 17.37 -6.24
CA GLU A 464 -30.86 17.73 -4.82
C GLU A 464 -31.68 19.02 -4.65
N ALA A 465 -31.40 20.05 -5.44
CA ALA A 465 -32.12 21.32 -5.40
C ALA A 465 -33.61 21.21 -5.77
N ASN A 466 -34.00 20.16 -6.51
CA ASN A 466 -35.35 19.92 -7.00
C ASN A 466 -35.97 18.64 -6.42
N ASN A 467 -35.48 18.14 -5.28
CA ASN A 467 -36.03 16.98 -4.59
C ASN A 467 -37.19 17.37 -3.65
N VAL A 468 -38.31 17.81 -4.21
CA VAL A 468 -39.49 18.31 -3.48
C VAL A 468 -40.75 17.55 -3.92
N GLU A 469 -41.71 17.34 -3.01
CA GLU A 469 -42.98 16.72 -3.37
C GLU A 469 -43.73 17.50 -4.47
N ASN A 470 -44.21 16.78 -5.49
CA ASN A 470 -44.88 17.30 -6.69
C ASN A 470 -43.99 18.03 -7.72
N THR A 471 -42.68 17.76 -7.78
CA THR A 471 -41.86 18.24 -8.91
C THR A 471 -42.22 17.53 -10.21
N LYS A 472 -42.25 18.29 -11.30
CA LYS A 472 -42.54 17.81 -12.65
C LYS A 472 -41.29 17.36 -13.44
N ILE A 473 -40.17 17.18 -12.74
CA ILE A 473 -38.88 16.84 -13.33
C ILE A 473 -38.52 15.40 -12.97
N LYS A 474 -38.17 14.57 -13.96
CA LYS A 474 -37.54 13.27 -13.70
C LYS A 474 -36.03 13.34 -13.92
N PHE A 475 -35.27 12.72 -13.02
CA PHE A 475 -33.82 12.56 -13.14
C PHE A 475 -33.47 11.14 -13.58
N ILE A 476 -32.67 11.03 -14.65
CA ILE A 476 -32.26 9.76 -15.26
C ILE A 476 -30.75 9.75 -15.51
N VAL A 477 -30.11 8.60 -15.33
CA VAL A 477 -28.79 8.28 -15.90
C VAL A 477 -29.01 7.19 -16.95
N ASN A 478 -28.57 7.45 -18.18
CA ASN A 478 -28.65 6.49 -19.28
C ASN A 478 -27.26 6.11 -19.79
N GLU A 479 -27.15 4.96 -20.45
CA GLU A 479 -25.95 4.53 -21.18
C GLU A 479 -26.31 4.38 -22.68
N GLU A 480 -25.50 5.02 -23.54
CA GLU A 480 -25.80 5.26 -24.97
C GLU A 480 -24.55 5.09 -25.84
N ASP A 481 -24.74 5.09 -27.17
CA ASP A 481 -23.67 5.04 -28.15
C ASP A 481 -22.86 6.36 -28.23
N PRO A 482 -21.53 6.30 -28.44
CA PRO A 482 -20.67 7.45 -28.63
C PRO A 482 -20.89 8.11 -29.99
N VAL A 483 -21.08 9.43 -29.97
CA VAL A 483 -21.10 10.23 -31.20
C VAL A 483 -19.66 10.34 -31.74
N ASN A 484 -19.44 9.97 -32.99
CA ASN A 484 -18.14 10.01 -33.68
C ASN A 484 -17.00 9.26 -32.95
N ASP A 485 -17.28 8.09 -32.36
CA ASP A 485 -16.35 7.30 -31.52
C ASP A 485 -15.81 8.04 -30.28
N THR A 486 -16.38 9.20 -29.92
CA THR A 486 -15.93 9.96 -28.75
C THR A 486 -16.78 9.64 -27.51
N LYS A 487 -16.14 9.00 -26.53
CA LYS A 487 -16.75 8.71 -25.23
C LYS A 487 -16.95 10.00 -24.43
N THR A 488 -18.21 10.34 -24.11
CA THR A 488 -18.60 11.55 -23.37
C THR A 488 -19.57 11.25 -22.23
N ILE A 489 -19.68 12.19 -21.28
CA ILE A 489 -20.80 12.26 -20.35
C ILE A 489 -21.45 13.61 -20.56
N ASP A 490 -22.67 13.62 -21.08
CA ASP A 490 -23.39 14.82 -21.50
C ASP A 490 -24.68 15.00 -20.69
N LEU A 491 -25.06 16.26 -20.47
CA LEU A 491 -26.33 16.64 -19.86
C LEU A 491 -27.33 16.92 -20.98
N ILE A 492 -28.46 16.22 -20.96
CA ILE A 492 -29.52 16.32 -21.96
C ILE A 492 -30.81 16.64 -21.21
N LEU A 493 -31.59 17.60 -21.72
CA LEU A 493 -32.91 17.94 -21.20
C LEU A 493 -33.95 17.60 -22.27
N TYR A 494 -34.98 16.85 -21.88
CA TYR A 494 -36.19 16.69 -22.67
C TYR A 494 -37.30 17.60 -22.10
N ASP A 495 -37.98 18.30 -22.99
CA ASP A 495 -39.05 19.28 -22.74
C ASP A 495 -40.29 18.80 -23.53
N ASP A 496 -41.35 18.38 -22.84
CA ASP A 496 -42.55 17.73 -23.39
C ASP A 496 -42.25 16.65 -24.48
N GLY A 497 -41.32 15.75 -24.16
CA GLY A 497 -40.89 14.66 -25.02
C GLY A 497 -39.86 15.02 -26.11
N SER A 498 -39.45 16.28 -26.23
CA SER A 498 -38.50 16.75 -27.25
C SER A 498 -37.13 17.12 -26.68
N GLU A 499 -36.03 16.76 -27.36
CA GLU A 499 -34.67 17.12 -26.91
C GLU A 499 -34.40 18.62 -27.08
N LYS A 500 -34.13 19.31 -25.97
CA LYS A 500 -33.82 20.74 -25.94
C LYS A 500 -32.31 20.96 -26.05
N SER A 501 -31.84 21.20 -27.27
CA SER A 501 -30.42 21.49 -27.52
C SER A 501 -29.96 22.81 -26.88
N GLY A 502 -28.74 22.81 -26.32
CA GLY A 502 -28.09 24.00 -25.77
C GLY A 502 -28.44 24.37 -24.32
N PHE A 503 -29.32 23.62 -23.64
CA PHE A 503 -29.61 23.85 -22.22
C PHE A 503 -28.38 23.63 -21.34
N ILE A 504 -28.09 24.57 -20.43
CA ILE A 504 -26.99 24.49 -19.47
C ILE A 504 -27.54 24.66 -18.05
N ILE A 505 -27.40 23.63 -17.21
CA ILE A 505 -27.73 23.71 -15.78
C ILE A 505 -26.90 24.84 -15.15
N PRO A 506 -27.51 25.82 -14.45
CA PRO A 506 -26.75 26.83 -13.74
C PRO A 506 -25.95 26.18 -12.62
N SER A 507 -24.64 26.46 -12.58
CA SER A 507 -23.82 26.09 -11.44
C SER A 507 -24.23 26.89 -10.19
N LYS A 508 -23.79 26.44 -9.01
CA LYS A 508 -24.08 27.18 -7.77
C LYS A 508 -23.52 28.63 -7.85
N PRO A 509 -24.27 29.65 -7.42
CA PRO A 509 -23.72 30.99 -7.25
C PRO A 509 -22.65 31.04 -6.15
N ASP A 510 -21.86 32.11 -6.14
CA ASP A 510 -20.92 32.36 -5.04
C ASP A 510 -21.64 32.76 -3.73
N ALA A 511 -20.90 32.68 -2.62
CA ALA A 511 -21.41 33.14 -1.32
C ALA A 511 -21.72 34.65 -1.38
N PRO A 512 -22.92 35.09 -0.97
CA PRO A 512 -23.29 36.49 -1.04
C PRO A 512 -22.50 37.32 -0.03
N TYR A 513 -22.17 38.56 -0.40
CA TYR A 513 -21.45 39.51 0.45
C TYR A 513 -22.14 40.87 0.47
N ALA A 514 -21.98 41.62 1.56
CA ALA A 514 -22.54 42.95 1.67
C ALA A 514 -21.74 43.96 0.84
N LEU A 515 -22.45 44.69 -0.02
CA LEU A 515 -21.96 45.89 -0.71
C LEU A 515 -22.08 47.13 0.20
N SER A 516 -23.14 47.18 1.02
CA SER A 516 -23.33 48.19 2.05
C SER A 516 -24.21 47.67 3.18
N VAL A 517 -23.98 48.20 4.38
CA VAL A 517 -24.70 47.84 5.61
C VAL A 517 -25.10 49.12 6.33
N THR A 518 -26.35 49.21 6.78
CA THR A 518 -26.83 50.27 7.68
C THR A 518 -27.21 49.68 9.03
N ASP A 519 -27.84 50.48 9.89
CA ASP A 519 -28.47 50.04 11.14
C ASP A 519 -29.76 49.22 10.94
N THR A 520 -30.26 49.17 9.70
CA THR A 520 -31.61 48.68 9.37
C THR A 520 -31.67 47.83 8.09
N ASN A 521 -30.69 47.96 7.20
CA ASN A 521 -30.70 47.37 5.86
C ASN A 521 -29.34 46.74 5.52
N VAL A 522 -29.35 45.67 4.73
CA VAL A 522 -28.14 45.09 4.13
C VAL A 522 -28.33 44.99 2.62
N THR A 523 -27.44 45.62 1.84
CA THR A 523 -27.39 45.46 0.38
C THR A 523 -26.43 44.33 0.06
N LEU A 524 -26.94 43.23 -0.47
CA LEU A 524 -26.17 42.05 -0.85
C LEU A 524 -25.89 42.04 -2.34
N THR A 525 -24.74 41.46 -2.71
CA THR A 525 -24.41 41.09 -4.08
C THR A 525 -23.59 39.80 -4.08
N TRP A 526 -23.53 39.11 -5.20
CA TRP A 526 -22.78 37.85 -5.38
C TRP A 526 -22.20 37.79 -6.80
N VAL A 527 -21.25 36.89 -7.02
CA VAL A 527 -20.88 36.51 -8.40
C VAL A 527 -21.92 35.51 -8.89
N ASP A 528 -22.42 35.73 -10.11
CA ASP A 528 -23.34 34.80 -10.77
C ASP A 528 -22.69 33.41 -10.96
N ALA A 529 -23.52 32.42 -11.29
CA ALA A 529 -23.05 31.08 -11.62
C ALA A 529 -21.95 31.11 -12.70
N ALA A 530 -20.96 30.21 -12.59
CA ALA A 530 -19.89 30.11 -13.60
C ALA A 530 -20.36 29.54 -14.96
N SER A 531 -21.57 28.99 -15.00
CA SER A 531 -22.24 28.39 -16.16
C SER A 531 -23.75 28.57 -16.03
N GLY A 532 -24.48 28.61 -17.15
CA GLY A 532 -25.95 28.62 -17.17
C GLY A 532 -26.62 29.91 -16.68
N THR A 533 -25.91 31.04 -16.65
CA THR A 533 -26.47 32.34 -16.25
C THR A 533 -27.59 32.83 -17.17
N GLU A 534 -27.54 32.44 -18.45
CA GLU A 534 -28.55 32.77 -19.47
C GLU A 534 -29.92 32.14 -19.17
N GLU A 535 -29.96 31.05 -18.38
CA GLU A 535 -31.18 30.35 -17.97
C GLU A 535 -31.79 30.90 -16.65
N VAL A 536 -31.08 31.82 -15.97
CA VAL A 536 -31.51 32.38 -14.67
C VAL A 536 -32.55 33.47 -14.87
N GLN A 537 -33.74 33.27 -14.31
CA GLN A 537 -34.85 34.24 -14.36
C GLN A 537 -34.76 35.23 -13.18
N ASN A 538 -34.49 34.72 -11.98
CA ASN A 538 -34.28 35.49 -10.76
C ASN A 538 -33.59 34.63 -9.68
N TYR A 539 -33.39 35.20 -8.49
CA TYR A 539 -32.66 34.59 -7.38
C TYR A 539 -33.52 34.51 -6.12
N LYS A 540 -33.41 33.39 -5.40
CA LYS A 540 -33.94 33.17 -4.05
C LYS A 540 -32.82 33.43 -3.04
N VAL A 541 -32.96 34.44 -2.20
CA VAL A 541 -32.04 34.78 -1.12
C VAL A 541 -32.65 34.36 0.21
N MET A 542 -31.91 33.57 0.98
CA MET A 542 -32.35 33.05 2.28
C MET A 542 -31.44 33.61 3.38
N TYR A 543 -32.03 34.04 4.50
CA TYR A 543 -31.28 34.57 5.63
C TYR A 543 -31.82 34.14 7.00
N GLN A 544 -30.91 34.09 7.98
CA GLN A 544 -31.24 33.83 9.38
C GLN A 544 -30.26 34.59 10.31
N LYS A 545 -30.63 34.74 11.58
CA LYS A 545 -29.73 35.30 12.60
C LYS A 545 -28.57 34.34 12.85
N HIS A 546 -27.38 34.90 13.09
CA HIS A 546 -26.18 34.12 13.37
C HIS A 546 -25.94 34.03 14.88
N HIS A 547 -26.25 32.88 15.48
CA HIS A 547 -25.92 32.59 16.88
C HIS A 547 -24.46 32.16 17.00
N ASP A 548 -23.67 32.90 17.78
CA ASP A 548 -22.23 32.68 17.92
C ASP A 548 -21.91 31.48 18.83
N LYS A 549 -21.84 30.27 18.24
CA LYS A 549 -21.65 29.01 18.98
C LYS A 549 -20.19 28.75 19.38
N THR A 550 -19.72 29.48 20.38
CA THR A 550 -18.51 29.13 21.16
C THR A 550 -18.82 28.24 22.38
N LEU A 551 -19.66 27.21 22.21
CA LEU A 551 -19.89 26.17 23.23
C LEU A 551 -19.75 24.76 22.65
N VAL A 552 -18.70 24.07 23.10
CA VAL A 552 -18.45 22.66 22.78
C VAL A 552 -19.38 21.77 23.61
N GLY A 553 -20.34 21.15 22.94
CA GLY A 553 -20.96 19.90 23.38
C GLY A 553 -22.12 19.99 24.37
N LYS A 554 -23.35 20.07 23.84
CA LYS A 554 -24.39 19.08 24.13
C LYS A 554 -25.56 19.12 23.14
N ASN A 555 -26.03 17.92 22.81
CA ASN A 555 -27.36 17.52 22.32
C ASN A 555 -28.06 18.41 21.29
N GLN A 556 -28.03 17.93 20.04
CA GLN A 556 -28.99 18.28 19.00
C GLN A 556 -30.41 17.94 19.48
N ASN A 557 -31.17 18.97 19.82
CA ASN A 557 -32.63 19.06 19.83
C ASN A 557 -32.96 20.56 19.99
N GLU A 558 -32.40 21.35 19.08
CA GLU A 558 -32.75 22.76 18.89
C GLU A 558 -33.59 22.83 17.61
N GLU A 559 -34.69 23.56 17.70
CA GLU A 559 -35.72 23.66 16.67
C GLU A 559 -35.13 24.16 15.34
N GLU A 560 -35.69 23.71 14.22
CA GLU A 560 -35.29 24.20 12.89
C GLU A 560 -35.64 25.69 12.78
N GLU A 561 -34.67 26.57 13.05
CA GLU A 561 -34.83 28.01 12.83
C GLU A 561 -35.15 28.24 11.34
N GLN A 562 -36.39 28.65 11.10
CA GLN A 562 -36.96 28.79 9.77
C GLN A 562 -36.23 29.92 9.03
N TRP A 563 -35.62 29.61 7.89
CA TRP A 563 -34.96 30.61 7.04
C TRP A 563 -36.00 31.56 6.46
N THR A 564 -35.76 32.87 6.56
CA THR A 564 -36.58 33.87 5.86
C THR A 564 -36.13 33.94 4.40
N GLU A 565 -37.09 33.98 3.49
CA GLU A 565 -36.86 33.93 2.04
C GLU A 565 -37.27 35.24 1.37
N GLU A 566 -36.41 35.76 0.50
CA GLU A 566 -36.60 36.98 -0.29
C GLU A 566 -36.21 36.71 -1.75
N TYR A 567 -36.80 37.44 -2.70
CA TYR A 567 -36.64 37.16 -4.13
C TYR A 567 -36.20 38.40 -4.89
N THR A 568 -35.34 38.23 -5.90
CA THR A 568 -35.05 39.32 -6.85
C THR A 568 -36.16 39.43 -7.89
N ASN A 569 -36.42 40.66 -8.35
CA ASN A 569 -37.45 40.95 -9.36
C ASN A 569 -37.03 40.58 -10.81
N ALA A 570 -35.77 40.21 -11.00
CA ALA A 570 -35.14 39.84 -12.28
C ALA A 570 -33.80 39.12 -12.01
N SER A 571 -33.09 38.74 -13.06
CA SER A 571 -31.78 38.06 -13.05
C SER A 571 -30.60 38.89 -12.53
N HIS A 572 -30.85 40.02 -11.87
CA HIS A 572 -29.80 40.85 -11.25
C HIS A 572 -29.25 40.19 -9.98
N ASN A 573 -27.93 40.09 -9.90
CA ASN A 573 -27.16 39.53 -8.78
C ASN A 573 -27.10 40.42 -7.51
N LYS A 574 -28.16 41.18 -7.24
CA LYS A 574 -28.19 42.20 -6.17
C LYS A 574 -29.58 42.32 -5.55
N ILE A 575 -29.64 42.34 -4.22
CA ILE A 575 -30.87 42.59 -3.45
C ILE A 575 -30.60 43.54 -2.27
N ILE A 576 -31.63 44.21 -1.78
CA ILE A 576 -31.59 44.98 -0.53
C ILE A 576 -32.55 44.31 0.45
N ILE A 577 -32.01 43.77 1.54
CA ILE A 577 -32.80 43.24 2.65
C ILE A 577 -33.10 44.40 3.60
N LEU A 578 -34.37 44.62 3.90
CA LEU A 578 -34.90 45.75 4.66
C LEU A 578 -35.36 45.33 6.06
N ASN A 579 -35.50 46.30 6.96
CA ASN A 579 -36.11 46.13 8.30
C ASN A 579 -35.39 45.13 9.22
N LEU A 580 -34.08 44.96 9.04
CA LEU A 580 -33.24 44.18 9.93
C LEU A 580 -33.00 44.95 11.27
N PRO A 581 -32.96 44.27 12.42
CA PRO A 581 -32.64 44.89 13.70
C PRO A 581 -31.17 45.33 13.78
N PRO A 582 -30.84 46.50 14.38
CA PRO A 582 -29.47 46.99 14.54
C PRO A 582 -28.63 46.10 15.47
N SER A 583 -27.30 46.19 15.35
CA SER A 583 -26.32 45.39 16.10
C SER A 583 -26.64 43.89 16.16
N THR A 584 -27.22 43.34 15.10
CA THR A 584 -27.55 41.92 14.96
C THR A 584 -26.78 41.32 13.80
N THR A 585 -26.18 40.15 14.04
CA THR A 585 -25.42 39.40 13.03
C THR A 585 -26.34 38.46 12.25
N PHE A 586 -26.21 38.46 10.93
CA PHE A 586 -26.95 37.59 10.01
C PHE A 586 -26.01 36.78 9.12
N VAL A 587 -26.49 35.63 8.65
CA VAL A 587 -25.87 34.85 7.57
C VAL A 587 -26.86 34.66 6.43
N PHE A 588 -26.34 34.71 5.21
CA PHE A 588 -27.09 34.73 3.96
C PHE A 588 -26.62 33.60 3.03
N LYS A 589 -27.53 33.05 2.24
CA LYS A 589 -27.25 32.08 1.16
C LYS A 589 -28.17 32.38 -0.03
N VAL A 590 -27.76 32.09 -1.25
CA VAL A 590 -28.52 32.41 -2.47
C VAL A 590 -28.61 31.20 -3.39
N GLN A 591 -29.69 31.13 -4.17
CA GLN A 591 -29.99 30.05 -5.11
C GLN A 591 -30.60 30.66 -6.38
N SER A 592 -30.21 30.20 -7.56
CA SER A 592 -30.78 30.66 -8.83
C SER A 592 -32.11 29.96 -9.10
N ILE A 593 -33.04 30.66 -9.75
CA ILE A 593 -34.31 30.13 -10.24
C ILE A 593 -34.27 30.17 -11.76
N THR A 594 -34.60 29.05 -12.41
CA THR A 594 -34.74 28.93 -13.87
C THR A 594 -36.17 28.60 -14.26
N ALA A 595 -36.45 28.56 -15.57
CA ALA A 595 -37.74 28.09 -16.09
C ALA A 595 -38.08 26.63 -15.69
N ILE A 596 -37.06 25.80 -15.46
CA ILE A 596 -37.20 24.35 -15.27
C ILE A 596 -37.13 23.96 -13.79
N GLY A 597 -36.32 24.66 -12.99
CA GLY A 597 -36.11 24.36 -11.58
C GLY A 597 -35.09 25.28 -10.89
N LEU A 598 -34.76 24.94 -9.64
CA LEU A 598 -33.78 25.64 -8.80
C LEU A 598 -32.36 25.15 -9.06
N SER A 599 -31.37 26.04 -9.06
CA SER A 599 -29.95 25.64 -9.06
C SER A 599 -29.51 25.12 -7.69
N ALA A 600 -28.28 24.64 -7.62
CA ALA A 600 -27.60 24.40 -6.35
C ALA A 600 -27.51 25.67 -5.48
N ILE A 601 -27.63 25.52 -4.16
CA ILE A 601 -27.53 26.61 -3.18
C ILE A 601 -26.08 27.04 -2.95
N SER A 602 -25.84 28.34 -2.77
CA SER A 602 -24.51 28.86 -2.50
C SER A 602 -24.03 28.57 -1.06
N ALA A 603 -22.72 28.72 -0.85
CA ALA A 603 -22.15 28.68 0.48
C ALA A 603 -22.63 29.87 1.32
N TRP A 604 -22.65 29.71 2.65
CA TRP A 604 -23.07 30.79 3.54
C TRP A 604 -22.14 31.99 3.42
N SER A 605 -22.70 33.19 3.49
CA SER A 605 -21.94 34.42 3.66
C SER A 605 -21.06 34.34 4.90
N LYS A 606 -19.99 35.13 4.94
CA LYS A 606 -19.40 35.50 6.23
C LYS A 606 -20.48 36.17 7.09
N PRO A 607 -20.45 36.06 8.42
CA PRO A 607 -21.42 36.74 9.29
C PRO A 607 -21.38 38.26 9.03
N ILE A 608 -22.54 38.87 8.84
CA ILE A 608 -22.69 40.29 8.52
C ILE A 608 -23.47 40.96 9.65
N GLU A 609 -22.85 41.92 10.34
CA GLU A 609 -23.46 42.64 11.45
C GLU A 609 -24.00 43.99 10.98
N THR A 610 -25.29 44.25 11.21
CA THR A 610 -25.93 45.56 11.02
C THR A 610 -25.30 46.61 11.94
N LEU A 611 -25.12 47.85 11.47
CA LEU A 611 -24.44 48.88 12.24
C LEU A 611 -25.15 49.23 13.56
N ALA A 612 -24.36 49.62 14.57
CA ALA A 612 -24.88 50.20 15.79
C ALA A 612 -25.56 51.54 15.52
N LYS A 613 -26.70 51.79 16.17
CA LYS A 613 -27.45 53.04 16.05
C LYS A 613 -26.62 54.21 16.59
N LYS A 614 -26.23 55.15 15.72
CA LYS A 614 -25.30 56.23 16.04
C LYS A 614 -25.92 57.24 17.02
N VAL A 615 -25.27 57.47 18.16
CA VAL A 615 -25.65 58.45 19.19
C VAL A 615 -24.73 59.68 19.10
N ALA A 616 -25.24 60.87 19.45
CA ALA A 616 -24.48 62.12 19.37
C ALA A 616 -23.59 62.34 20.62
N PRO A 617 -22.39 62.95 20.48
CA PRO A 617 -21.47 63.22 21.59
C PRO A 617 -21.98 64.32 22.54
N THR A 618 -21.49 64.30 23.79
CA THR A 618 -21.91 65.20 24.87
C THR A 618 -20.77 65.50 25.84
N CYS A 619 -20.76 66.67 26.48
CA CYS A 619 -19.74 67.09 27.44
C CYS A 619 -19.74 66.35 28.82
N LYS A 620 -20.06 65.05 28.81
CA LYS A 620 -20.03 64.08 29.92
C LYS A 620 -19.83 62.65 29.39
N ASP A 621 -19.30 62.49 28.17
CA ASP A 621 -19.14 61.19 27.52
C ASP A 621 -17.78 60.52 27.79
N GLY A 622 -16.91 61.19 28.57
CA GLY A 622 -15.63 60.65 29.01
C GLY A 622 -14.52 60.72 27.95
N MET A 623 -14.78 61.38 26.82
CA MET A 623 -13.84 61.50 25.71
C MET A 623 -13.69 62.96 25.30
N LYS A 624 -12.46 63.50 25.40
CA LYS A 624 -12.14 64.85 24.91
C LYS A 624 -12.50 64.99 23.42
N ASN A 625 -13.63 65.62 23.12
CA ASN A 625 -14.15 65.76 21.77
C ASN A 625 -14.81 67.14 21.53
N GLN A 626 -15.24 67.42 20.30
CA GLN A 626 -15.62 68.77 19.86
C GLN A 626 -14.50 69.79 20.15
N ASP A 627 -14.81 70.89 20.85
CA ASP A 627 -13.91 72.00 21.19
C ASP A 627 -13.41 71.95 22.66
N GLU A 628 -13.58 70.83 23.34
CA GLU A 628 -13.13 70.64 24.72
C GLU A 628 -11.61 70.82 24.87
N THR A 629 -11.18 71.52 25.93
CA THR A 629 -9.76 71.79 26.19
C THR A 629 -9.12 70.78 27.15
N ASP A 630 -9.92 70.06 27.93
CA ASP A 630 -9.57 68.75 28.53
C ASP A 630 -10.82 67.85 28.58
N VAL A 631 -10.71 66.59 29.00
CA VAL A 631 -11.84 65.63 28.98
C VAL A 631 -13.09 66.17 29.68
N ASP A 632 -14.21 66.29 28.95
CA ASP A 632 -15.51 66.81 29.41
C ASP A 632 -15.45 68.26 29.97
N CYS A 633 -14.42 69.07 29.65
CA CYS A 633 -14.30 70.45 30.13
C CYS A 633 -13.61 71.45 29.17
N GLY A 634 -13.96 72.72 29.34
CA GLY A 634 -13.39 73.86 28.60
C GLY A 634 -13.83 73.95 27.14
N GLY A 635 -13.40 75.00 26.45
CA GLY A 635 -13.96 75.37 25.15
C GLY A 635 -15.18 76.28 25.28
N VAL A 636 -15.84 76.57 24.16
CA VAL A 636 -17.03 77.42 24.10
C VAL A 636 -18.35 76.63 24.20
N THR A 637 -18.35 75.35 23.83
CA THR A 637 -19.54 74.49 23.91
C THR A 637 -19.72 73.86 25.29
N CYS A 638 -18.61 73.53 25.98
CA CYS A 638 -18.67 72.95 27.32
C CYS A 638 -18.78 74.03 28.40
N TRP A 639 -19.82 73.94 29.22
CA TRP A 639 -20.05 74.85 30.35
C TRP A 639 -19.23 74.49 31.61
N SER A 640 -18.63 73.29 31.64
CA SER A 640 -17.70 72.86 32.70
C SER A 640 -16.35 73.53 32.51
N ARG A 641 -15.88 74.33 33.47
CA ARG A 641 -14.48 74.80 33.46
C ARG A 641 -13.55 73.73 34.02
N CYS A 642 -12.37 73.62 33.44
CA CYS A 642 -11.31 72.70 33.84
C CYS A 642 -10.64 73.10 35.16
N LEU A 643 -10.28 72.10 35.95
CA LEU A 643 -9.62 72.20 37.25
C LEU A 643 -8.12 72.55 37.09
N PRO A 644 -7.43 73.02 38.16
CA PRO A 644 -5.99 73.21 38.12
C PRO A 644 -5.24 71.95 37.65
N GLN A 645 -4.19 72.14 36.84
CA GLN A 645 -3.40 71.12 36.12
C GLN A 645 -4.08 70.43 34.92
N GLN A 646 -5.37 70.65 34.66
CA GLN A 646 -6.05 70.24 33.42
C GLN A 646 -5.77 71.21 32.27
N GLY A 647 -6.04 70.77 31.03
CA GLY A 647 -5.79 71.48 29.79
C GLY A 647 -6.67 72.71 29.56
N CYS A 648 -6.09 73.76 28.96
CA CYS A 648 -6.78 75.01 28.60
C CYS A 648 -6.14 75.66 27.37
N GLU A 649 -6.91 76.50 26.67
CA GLU A 649 -6.38 77.41 25.64
C GLU A 649 -6.58 78.89 25.99
N SER A 650 -7.56 79.19 26.84
CA SER A 650 -7.87 80.50 27.38
C SER A 650 -8.06 80.44 28.90
N SER A 651 -7.77 81.54 29.58
CA SER A 651 -8.07 81.69 31.02
C SER A 651 -9.55 81.53 31.36
N SER A 652 -10.46 81.69 30.38
CA SER A 652 -11.90 81.39 30.53
C SER A 652 -12.20 79.93 30.83
N ASP A 653 -11.33 79.03 30.35
CA ASP A 653 -11.55 77.58 30.37
C ASP A 653 -11.25 77.02 31.76
N CYS A 654 -10.55 77.79 32.59
CA CYS A 654 -10.07 77.39 33.91
C CYS A 654 -10.96 77.86 35.05
N THR A 655 -11.17 77.00 36.05
CA THR A 655 -11.78 77.40 37.33
C THR A 655 -10.92 78.43 38.06
N SER A 656 -9.59 78.38 37.92
CA SER A 656 -8.65 79.37 38.46
C SER A 656 -8.68 80.71 37.72
N SER A 657 -9.37 80.81 36.59
CA SER A 657 -9.34 81.97 35.67
C SER A 657 -7.93 82.37 35.21
N ASN A 658 -6.97 81.46 35.26
CA ASN A 658 -5.58 81.66 34.86
C ASN A 658 -5.04 80.42 34.12
N CYS A 659 -4.92 80.52 32.79
CA CYS A 659 -4.33 79.50 31.93
C CYS A 659 -2.88 79.87 31.63
N ASP A 660 -1.92 78.98 31.93
CA ASP A 660 -0.55 79.15 31.46
C ASP A 660 -0.48 78.90 29.95
N THR A 661 -0.25 79.97 29.19
CA THR A 661 -0.15 79.94 27.73
C THR A 661 1.05 79.14 27.20
N THR A 662 2.03 78.84 28.06
CA THR A 662 3.23 78.04 27.71
C THR A 662 2.99 76.55 27.95
N THR A 663 2.42 76.17 29.10
CA THR A 663 2.13 74.75 29.40
C THR A 663 0.73 74.29 28.98
N LYS A 664 -0.14 75.20 28.52
CA LYS A 664 -1.55 74.97 28.20
C LYS A 664 -2.32 74.30 29.34
N LYS A 665 -2.04 74.71 30.57
CA LYS A 665 -2.65 74.16 31.79
C LYS A 665 -3.21 75.24 32.71
N CYS A 666 -4.32 74.92 33.35
CA CYS A 666 -4.91 75.77 34.38
C CYS A 666 -3.95 75.84 35.57
N LEU A 667 -3.49 77.04 35.90
CA LEU A 667 -2.58 77.24 37.02
C LEU A 667 -3.31 77.03 38.35
N ILE A 668 -2.56 76.56 39.35
CA ILE A 668 -3.03 76.51 40.73
C ILE A 668 -3.00 77.96 41.23
N PRO A 669 -4.15 78.54 41.63
CA PRO A 669 -4.19 79.91 42.12
C PRO A 669 -3.44 80.01 43.46
N THR A 670 -2.74 81.13 43.71
CA THR A 670 -1.99 81.35 44.95
C THR A 670 -2.05 82.82 45.39
N CYS A 671 -2.00 83.05 46.70
CA CYS A 671 -2.07 84.39 47.34
C CYS A 671 -0.85 85.32 47.10
N LYS A 672 -0.18 85.20 45.95
CA LYS A 672 0.99 85.95 45.46
C LYS A 672 1.11 85.90 43.92
N ASP A 673 0.06 85.52 43.20
CA ASP A 673 0.08 85.37 41.74
C ASP A 673 -0.31 86.64 40.96
N GLY A 674 -0.71 87.70 41.66
CA GLY A 674 -1.03 89.00 41.08
C GLY A 674 -2.45 89.09 40.52
N ILE A 675 -3.29 88.08 40.74
CA ILE A 675 -4.66 88.00 40.19
C ILE A 675 -5.63 87.75 41.34
N LYS A 676 -6.58 88.67 41.57
CA LYS A 676 -7.64 88.48 42.57
C LYS A 676 -8.47 87.23 42.25
N ASN A 677 -8.20 86.14 42.96
CA ASN A 677 -8.81 84.83 42.73
C ASN A 677 -9.13 84.11 44.06
N GLN A 678 -9.65 82.87 44.00
CA GLN A 678 -10.19 82.16 45.16
C GLN A 678 -11.17 83.01 46.00
N ASN A 679 -10.93 83.18 47.30
CA ASN A 679 -11.70 84.01 48.23
C ASN A 679 -10.94 85.27 48.68
N GLU A 680 -9.95 85.72 47.91
CA GLU A 680 -9.21 86.95 48.19
C GLU A 680 -10.12 88.18 48.25
N THR A 681 -9.84 89.09 49.18
CA THR A 681 -10.63 90.32 49.33
C THR A 681 -10.03 91.51 48.58
N ASP A 682 -8.72 91.48 48.31
CA ASP A 682 -8.03 92.26 47.28
C ASP A 682 -6.89 91.41 46.69
N VAL A 683 -6.27 91.85 45.59
CA VAL A 683 -5.22 91.07 44.90
C VAL A 683 -4.14 90.58 45.88
N ASP A 684 -3.94 89.25 45.93
CA ASP A 684 -2.97 88.55 46.78
C ASP A 684 -3.17 88.74 48.30
N CYS A 685 -4.33 89.23 48.77
CA CYS A 685 -4.55 89.48 50.20
C CYS A 685 -6.00 89.35 50.71
N GLY A 686 -6.08 88.98 51.99
CA GLY A 686 -7.33 88.87 52.75
C GLY A 686 -8.21 87.68 52.34
N GLY A 687 -9.31 87.49 53.06
CA GLY A 687 -10.11 86.27 52.96
C GLY A 687 -9.52 85.13 53.78
N GLU A 688 -10.25 84.02 53.89
CA GLU A 688 -9.89 82.93 54.82
C GLU A 688 -8.66 82.11 54.37
N THR A 689 -8.36 82.07 53.07
CA THR A 689 -7.26 81.24 52.54
C THR A 689 -5.92 81.96 52.54
N CYS A 690 -5.93 83.29 52.46
CA CYS A 690 -4.71 84.07 52.29
C CYS A 690 -4.20 84.67 53.61
N SER A 691 -3.10 84.12 54.11
CA SER A 691 -2.41 84.61 55.32
C SER A 691 -1.85 86.03 55.18
N SER A 692 -1.71 86.54 53.95
CA SER A 692 -1.38 87.92 53.63
C SER A 692 -2.54 88.85 53.97
N LYS A 693 -2.41 89.61 55.05
CA LYS A 693 -3.36 90.69 55.35
C LYS A 693 -3.14 91.89 54.44
N CYS A 694 -4.23 92.48 53.98
CA CYS A 694 -4.27 93.67 53.13
C CYS A 694 -3.77 94.93 53.85
N LEU A 695 -3.03 95.74 53.10
CA LEU A 695 -2.51 97.05 53.51
C LEU A 695 -3.65 98.07 53.69
N PRO A 696 -3.42 99.18 54.42
CA PRO A 696 -4.38 100.28 54.45
C PRO A 696 -4.81 100.68 53.03
N TRP A 697 -6.12 100.92 52.86
CA TRP A 697 -6.80 101.25 51.60
C TRP A 697 -6.97 100.11 50.57
N GLN A 698 -6.43 98.91 50.79
CA GLN A 698 -6.78 97.70 50.03
C GLN A 698 -8.13 97.12 50.49
N GLY A 699 -8.72 96.31 49.62
CA GLY A 699 -10.03 95.66 49.78
C GLY A 699 -10.09 94.63 50.91
N CYS A 700 -11.20 94.64 51.65
CA CYS A 700 -11.45 93.73 52.78
C CYS A 700 -12.94 93.42 52.90
N GLU A 701 -13.29 92.23 53.36
CA GLU A 701 -14.68 91.90 53.71
C GLU A 701 -14.91 91.78 55.21
N SER A 702 -13.88 91.33 55.93
CA SER A 702 -13.77 91.21 57.38
C SER A 702 -12.62 92.07 57.91
N SER A 703 -12.71 92.51 59.17
CA SER A 703 -11.60 93.17 59.86
C SER A 703 -10.35 92.29 60.00
N SER A 704 -10.48 90.97 59.98
CA SER A 704 -9.34 90.03 59.96
C SER A 704 -8.41 90.21 58.77
N ASP A 705 -8.97 90.64 57.64
CA ASP A 705 -8.29 90.73 56.35
C ASP A 705 -7.28 91.87 56.32
N CYS A 706 -7.36 92.81 57.26
CA CYS A 706 -6.57 94.03 57.30
C CYS A 706 -5.39 93.93 58.25
N ILE A 707 -4.22 94.44 57.86
CA ILE A 707 -3.03 94.55 58.75
C ILE A 707 -3.35 95.34 60.03
N SER A 708 -4.26 96.32 59.94
CA SER A 708 -4.76 97.12 61.06
C SER A 708 -5.86 96.47 61.90
N ASN A 709 -6.27 95.24 61.57
CA ASN A 709 -7.45 94.56 62.12
C ASN A 709 -8.73 95.41 62.08
N ASN A 710 -8.87 96.32 61.10
CA ASN A 710 -10.00 97.24 61.01
C ASN A 710 -10.38 97.49 59.54
N CYS A 711 -11.41 96.78 59.09
CA CYS A 711 -12.03 96.95 57.78
C CYS A 711 -13.22 97.91 57.88
N ASN A 712 -13.23 98.97 57.07
CA ASN A 712 -14.39 99.85 56.98
C ASN A 712 -15.54 99.11 56.27
N THR A 713 -16.63 98.83 56.99
CA THR A 713 -17.76 98.04 56.49
C THR A 713 -18.50 98.66 55.32
N THR A 714 -18.40 99.99 55.14
CA THR A 714 -19.11 100.73 54.09
C THR A 714 -18.26 100.90 52.83
N THR A 715 -16.94 101.14 52.98
CA THR A 715 -16.02 101.29 51.83
C THR A 715 -15.26 100.02 51.49
N LYS A 716 -15.43 98.95 52.27
CA LYS A 716 -14.75 97.64 52.13
C LYS A 716 -13.23 97.80 51.99
N LYS A 717 -12.63 98.69 52.80
CA LYS A 717 -11.19 99.03 52.77
C LYS A 717 -10.55 99.11 54.16
N CYS A 718 -9.29 98.71 54.26
CA CYS A 718 -8.53 98.67 55.51
C CYS A 718 -8.09 100.06 56.02
N LEU A 719 -8.13 100.27 57.34
CA LEU A 719 -7.73 101.53 57.99
C LEU A 719 -6.28 101.47 58.54
N LYS A 720 -5.80 102.50 59.26
CA LYS A 720 -4.41 102.60 59.80
C LYS A 720 -4.42 102.79 61.32
N GLN A 721 -3.44 102.20 62.04
CA GLN A 721 -3.39 102.18 63.52
C GLN A 721 -2.10 102.83 64.08
N THR A 722 -2.18 103.38 65.30
CA THR A 722 -1.09 104.10 66.02
C THR A 722 -0.41 103.25 67.11
N THR A 723 0.79 103.67 67.52
CA THR A 723 1.86 102.87 68.16
C THR A 723 1.75 102.60 69.68
N THR A 724 2.21 101.42 70.14
CA THR A 724 2.98 101.27 71.41
C THR A 724 3.74 99.93 71.55
N THR A 725 5.07 100.02 71.58
CA THR A 725 6.09 99.26 72.39
C THR A 725 6.01 97.74 72.71
N SER A 726 7.09 97.03 72.31
CA SER A 726 7.90 96.03 73.09
C SER A 726 7.38 94.57 73.25
N THR A 727 8.16 93.48 73.46
CA THR A 727 9.64 93.24 73.57
C THR A 727 10.02 91.73 73.34
N THR A 728 11.23 91.42 72.79
CA THR A 728 12.05 90.15 72.95
C THR A 728 11.44 88.77 72.57
N MET A 729 12.16 87.69 72.19
CA MET A 729 13.60 87.39 71.98
C MET A 729 13.84 86.25 70.94
N SER A 730 15.11 85.98 70.60
CA SER A 730 15.71 85.05 69.59
C SER A 730 15.37 83.54 69.71
N THR A 731 15.70 82.61 68.79
CA THR A 731 17.07 82.13 68.41
C THR A 731 17.15 81.20 67.16
N THR A 732 18.12 81.47 66.25
CA THR A 732 19.05 80.57 65.46
C THR A 732 18.55 79.33 64.66
N THR A 733 19.17 78.82 63.56
CA THR A 733 20.38 79.14 62.75
C THR A 733 20.25 78.67 61.27
N THR A 734 21.12 79.21 60.40
CA THR A 734 21.61 78.81 59.04
C THR A 734 21.68 77.31 58.64
N MET A 735 21.96 76.87 57.40
CA MET A 735 21.95 77.36 55.98
C MET A 735 22.82 76.35 55.14
N SER A 736 22.65 76.24 53.81
CA SER A 736 23.68 75.76 52.83
C SER A 736 24.06 74.25 52.86
N THR A 737 24.59 73.56 51.82
CA THR A 737 24.81 73.82 50.36
C THR A 737 25.08 72.50 49.59
N THR A 738 25.05 72.59 48.26
CA THR A 738 25.63 71.80 47.12
C THR A 738 26.85 70.84 47.36
N THR A 739 27.38 69.99 46.45
CA THR A 739 27.50 70.02 44.96
C THR A 739 28.07 68.68 44.35
N THR A 740 27.62 68.30 43.13
CA THR A 740 28.36 67.73 41.94
C THR A 740 29.32 66.50 41.90
N THR A 741 29.05 65.61 40.91
CA THR A 741 29.91 65.03 39.81
C THR A 741 30.93 63.86 39.93
N SER A 742 30.64 62.80 39.14
CA SER A 742 31.44 62.12 38.07
C SER A 742 32.61 61.09 38.29
N THR A 743 32.40 59.91 37.67
CA THR A 743 33.30 59.06 36.81
C THR A 743 34.33 58.00 37.34
N SER A 744 34.03 56.74 36.96
CA SER A 744 34.87 55.67 36.31
C SER A 744 35.89 54.73 37.04
N THR A 745 35.51 53.44 37.07
CA THR A 745 36.27 52.16 36.76
C THR A 745 37.45 51.59 37.57
N THR A 746 37.31 50.34 38.05
CA THR A 746 38.30 49.21 38.30
C THR A 746 37.57 48.02 39.01
N SER A 747 38.01 46.74 39.13
CA SER A 747 38.99 45.85 38.43
C SER A 747 38.90 44.33 38.85
N THR A 748 39.58 43.43 38.09
CA THR A 748 40.34 42.19 38.50
C THR A 748 39.74 40.85 39.05
N THR A 749 40.22 39.72 38.46
CA THR A 749 40.59 38.36 39.02
C THR A 749 39.49 37.35 39.50
N THR A 750 39.62 35.99 39.61
CA THR A 750 40.76 35.00 39.66
C THR A 750 40.39 33.54 39.19
N THR A 751 41.18 32.48 39.51
CA THR A 751 41.31 31.11 38.89
C THR A 751 40.92 29.85 39.74
N THR A 752 41.09 28.61 39.18
CA THR A 752 41.15 27.21 39.77
C THR A 752 39.83 26.38 39.87
N SER A 753 39.78 25.02 39.97
CA SER A 753 40.42 23.87 39.25
C SER A 753 39.79 22.49 39.66
N THR A 754 39.80 21.44 38.78
CA THR A 754 39.61 19.96 39.06
C THR A 754 38.26 19.45 39.66
N THR A 755 37.72 18.21 39.54
CA THR A 755 38.09 16.91 38.89
C THR A 755 36.87 15.94 38.76
N THR A 756 36.88 15.05 37.74
CA THR A 756 36.46 13.62 37.68
C THR A 756 35.01 13.14 38.00
N ALA A 757 34.57 12.12 37.23
CA ALA A 757 33.34 11.32 37.43
C ALA A 757 33.63 9.79 37.52
N THR A 758 32.87 9.07 38.34
CA THR A 758 32.80 7.58 38.42
C THR A 758 31.45 7.22 39.08
N ILE A 759 30.49 6.55 38.43
CA ILE A 759 30.30 5.07 38.34
C ILE A 759 30.53 4.31 39.66
N SER A 760 29.52 3.55 40.08
CA SER A 760 29.67 2.37 40.94
C SER A 760 28.77 1.23 40.44
N THR A 761 29.36 0.04 40.33
CA THR A 761 28.70 -1.23 40.00
C THR A 761 28.30 -1.98 41.28
N THR A 762 27.47 -3.02 41.15
CA THR A 762 27.37 -4.10 42.15
C THR A 762 27.56 -5.46 41.49
N THR A 763 28.05 -6.42 42.27
CA THR A 763 28.79 -7.59 41.78
C THR A 763 28.07 -8.93 41.96
N THR A 764 28.58 -9.90 41.21
CA THR A 764 28.28 -11.34 41.15
C THR A 764 28.17 -12.08 42.49
N SER A 765 27.40 -13.18 42.47
CA SER A 765 27.74 -14.41 43.19
C SER A 765 27.54 -15.65 42.30
N THR A 766 28.44 -16.62 42.40
CA THR A 766 28.44 -17.89 41.66
C THR A 766 28.08 -19.07 42.57
N SER A 767 27.49 -20.13 42.02
CA SER A 767 27.46 -21.45 42.67
C SER A 767 27.50 -22.58 41.64
N THR A 768 28.63 -23.27 41.56
CA THR A 768 28.84 -24.49 40.78
C THR A 768 28.66 -25.71 41.67
N THR A 769 27.92 -26.72 41.21
CA THR A 769 28.01 -28.10 41.73
C THR A 769 27.95 -29.10 40.59
N PHE A 770 29.00 -29.91 40.46
CA PHE A 770 29.09 -31.04 39.55
C PHE A 770 28.35 -32.28 40.11
N SER A 771 27.73 -33.07 39.24
CA SER A 771 27.65 -34.53 39.41
C SER A 771 27.45 -35.23 38.05
N THR A 772 27.90 -36.47 37.95
CA THR A 772 28.33 -37.11 36.70
C THR A 772 27.34 -38.13 36.11
N THR A 773 27.25 -38.09 34.78
CA THR A 773 27.15 -39.23 33.83
C THR A 773 26.26 -40.44 34.17
N THR A 774 25.21 -40.65 33.37
CA THR A 774 24.99 -41.95 32.69
C THR A 774 24.08 -41.79 31.47
N SER A 775 24.31 -42.60 30.44
CA SER A 775 23.59 -42.55 29.16
C SER A 775 22.26 -43.30 29.19
N LYS A 776 21.25 -42.76 28.51
CA LYS A 776 20.14 -43.56 27.95
C LYS A 776 19.64 -42.93 26.65
N THR A 777 19.87 -43.64 25.56
CA THR A 777 19.43 -43.30 24.20
C THR A 777 17.92 -43.21 24.15
N THR A 778 17.37 -42.04 23.81
CA THR A 778 15.96 -41.89 23.45
C THR A 778 15.88 -41.13 22.14
N THR A 779 15.36 -41.78 21.10
CA THR A 779 15.33 -41.24 19.74
C THR A 779 14.20 -40.23 19.58
N THR A 780 14.40 -39.00 20.05
CA THR A 780 13.41 -37.94 19.91
C THR A 780 13.43 -37.38 18.48
N THR A 781 12.33 -37.55 17.75
CA THR A 781 12.14 -37.00 16.41
C THR A 781 12.31 -35.48 16.44
N LYS A 782 13.37 -34.95 15.82
CA LYS A 782 13.60 -33.51 15.71
C LYS A 782 12.52 -32.89 14.80
N VAL A 783 11.57 -32.19 15.41
CA VAL A 783 10.78 -31.19 14.70
C VAL A 783 11.75 -30.11 14.23
N LEU A 784 11.80 -29.83 12.92
CA LEU A 784 12.61 -28.76 12.36
C LEU A 784 12.04 -27.42 12.82
N LYS A 785 12.67 -26.81 13.85
CA LYS A 785 12.45 -25.41 14.19
C LYS A 785 13.15 -24.55 13.15
N PHE A 786 12.39 -23.77 12.39
CA PHE A 786 12.95 -22.78 11.47
C PHE A 786 13.29 -21.48 12.21
N ASN A 787 14.38 -20.83 11.80
CA ASN A 787 14.74 -19.50 12.27
C ASN A 787 13.59 -18.51 12.02
N LYS A 788 13.25 -17.74 13.05
CA LYS A 788 12.29 -16.62 13.01
C LYS A 788 12.98 -15.41 13.62
N TRP A 789 12.61 -14.20 13.22
CA TRP A 789 13.16 -12.98 13.79
C TRP A 789 12.07 -12.07 14.37
N LYS A 790 12.44 -11.20 15.31
CA LYS A 790 11.58 -10.13 15.81
C LYS A 790 11.23 -9.18 14.67
N ARG A 791 9.96 -8.79 14.54
CA ARG A 791 9.50 -7.85 13.49
C ARG A 791 10.15 -6.46 13.61
N ASN A 792 10.50 -6.05 14.83
CA ASN A 792 11.13 -4.76 15.08
C ASN A 792 12.63 -4.87 14.80
N ALA A 793 13.06 -4.27 13.69
CA ALA A 793 14.48 -4.10 13.38
C ALA A 793 15.13 -3.01 14.25
N ILE A 794 16.43 -3.20 14.51
CA ILE A 794 17.29 -2.22 15.17
C ILE A 794 18.22 -1.63 14.12
N THR A 795 18.22 -0.31 13.95
CA THR A 795 19.24 0.38 13.14
C THR A 795 20.58 0.28 13.84
N VAL A 796 21.54 -0.42 13.22
CA VAL A 796 22.89 -0.66 13.78
C VAL A 796 23.98 0.20 13.14
N ALA A 797 23.73 0.73 11.94
CA ALA A 797 24.58 1.72 11.27
C ALA A 797 23.74 2.61 10.34
N GLY A 798 24.20 3.84 10.10
CA GLY A 798 23.50 4.82 9.25
C GLY A 798 22.21 5.36 9.88
N GLY A 799 21.23 5.72 9.04
CA GLY A 799 19.90 6.20 9.46
C GLY A 799 19.84 7.63 10.01
N ASN A 800 20.93 8.40 9.93
CA ASN A 800 21.00 9.82 10.35
C ASN A 800 20.94 10.79 9.15
N GLY A 801 20.20 10.42 8.11
CA GLY A 801 20.21 11.07 6.79
C GLY A 801 21.45 10.73 5.97
N ASN A 802 21.41 11.06 4.67
CA ASN A 802 22.53 10.83 3.78
C ASN A 802 23.66 11.86 3.95
N GLY A 803 24.90 11.42 3.76
CA GLY A 803 26.05 12.33 3.76
C GLY A 803 27.38 11.70 4.15
N LEU A 804 28.41 12.54 4.22
CA LEU A 804 29.80 12.14 4.45
C LEU A 804 30.18 12.02 5.94
N ARG A 805 29.29 12.35 6.89
CA ARG A 805 29.60 12.23 8.33
C ARG A 805 29.82 10.76 8.71
N LEU A 806 30.52 10.53 9.82
CA LEU A 806 30.84 9.18 10.31
C LEU A 806 29.62 8.43 10.86
N ASN A 807 28.51 9.11 11.15
CA ASN A 807 27.24 8.51 11.54
C ASN A 807 26.22 8.41 10.38
N GLN A 808 26.63 8.75 9.16
CA GLN A 808 25.80 8.77 7.95
C GLN A 808 26.35 7.78 6.90
N LEU A 809 25.45 7.27 6.05
CA LEU A 809 25.76 6.46 4.87
C LEU A 809 25.15 7.16 3.64
N ASN A 810 25.43 6.67 2.44
CA ASN A 810 24.82 7.14 1.20
C ASN A 810 24.75 5.98 0.20
N ARG A 811 23.55 5.39 0.09
CA ARG A 811 23.24 4.18 -0.68
C ARG A 811 24.20 3.03 -0.38
N PRO A 812 24.27 2.52 0.86
CA PRO A 812 25.08 1.35 1.19
C PRO A 812 24.62 0.13 0.38
N THR A 813 25.54 -0.76 -0.01
CA THR A 813 25.25 -1.89 -0.91
C THR A 813 25.68 -3.24 -0.33
N GLY A 814 26.99 -3.46 -0.17
CA GLY A 814 27.55 -4.65 0.46
C GLY A 814 27.79 -4.50 1.96
N ILE A 815 27.77 -5.65 2.65
CA ILE A 815 27.94 -5.77 4.10
C ILE A 815 28.71 -7.05 4.45
N PHE A 816 29.64 -6.93 5.39
CA PHE A 816 30.31 -8.08 6.01
C PHE A 816 30.40 -7.89 7.52
N ILE A 817 30.23 -8.99 8.26
CA ILE A 817 30.27 -8.99 9.72
C ILE A 817 31.41 -9.92 10.16
N ASP A 818 32.31 -9.42 11.00
CA ASP A 818 33.38 -10.24 11.57
C ASP A 818 32.92 -10.98 12.85
N LYS A 819 33.74 -11.94 13.31
CA LYS A 819 33.51 -12.70 14.57
C LYS A 819 33.51 -11.85 15.84
N ARG A 820 33.78 -10.54 15.73
CA ARG A 820 33.73 -9.56 16.82
C ARG A 820 32.49 -8.67 16.73
N LYS A 821 31.59 -8.96 15.78
CA LYS A 821 30.39 -8.19 15.44
C LYS A 821 30.68 -6.77 14.97
N ASN A 822 31.86 -6.53 14.39
CA ASN A 822 32.14 -5.32 13.63
C ASN A 822 31.50 -5.45 12.24
N ILE A 823 30.85 -4.38 11.79
CA ILE A 823 30.11 -4.32 10.53
C ILE A 823 30.92 -3.49 9.54
N PHE A 824 31.38 -4.12 8.45
CA PHE A 824 32.05 -3.46 7.33
C PHE A 824 31.02 -3.19 6.24
N ILE A 825 30.92 -1.93 5.81
CA ILE A 825 29.85 -1.46 4.90
C ILE A 825 30.49 -0.83 3.67
N ALA A 826 30.06 -1.26 2.48
CA ALA A 826 30.35 -0.59 1.22
C ALA A 826 29.41 0.62 1.04
N ASP A 827 29.89 1.78 1.48
CA ASP A 827 29.17 3.07 1.44
C ASP A 827 29.31 3.68 0.03
N ASN A 828 28.55 3.10 -0.90
CA ASN A 828 28.76 3.15 -2.35
C ASN A 828 28.87 4.57 -2.90
N SER A 829 27.88 5.42 -2.63
CA SER A 829 27.83 6.79 -3.19
C SER A 829 28.75 7.77 -2.45
N ASN A 830 29.26 7.40 -1.28
CA ASN A 830 30.33 8.13 -0.59
C ASN A 830 31.74 7.61 -0.95
N HIS A 831 31.84 6.56 -1.78
CA HIS A 831 33.09 6.00 -2.29
C HIS A 831 34.09 5.58 -1.19
N ARG A 832 33.59 4.90 -0.17
CA ARG A 832 34.37 4.47 1.00
C ARG A 832 33.87 3.15 1.57
N ILE A 833 34.74 2.50 2.35
CA ILE A 833 34.34 1.44 3.28
C ILE A 833 34.36 2.02 4.69
N VAL A 834 33.34 1.70 5.48
CA VAL A 834 33.23 2.13 6.87
C VAL A 834 33.05 0.92 7.78
N GLU A 835 33.85 0.84 8.85
CA GLU A 835 33.71 -0.12 9.95
C GLU A 835 32.87 0.50 11.07
N TRP A 836 31.73 -0.11 11.40
CA TRP A 836 31.01 0.11 12.64
C TRP A 836 31.41 -0.97 13.65
N LYS A 837 32.10 -0.59 14.72
CA LYS A 837 32.39 -1.49 15.83
C LYS A 837 31.10 -1.82 16.60
N TYR A 838 31.06 -2.97 17.26
CA TYR A 838 29.88 -3.40 18.02
C TYR A 838 29.39 -2.30 19.00
N ASN A 839 28.12 -1.91 18.88
CA ASN A 839 27.46 -0.82 19.62
C ASN A 839 28.05 0.60 19.43
N ALA A 840 28.86 0.85 18.39
CA ALA A 840 29.36 2.19 18.08
C ALA A 840 28.27 3.10 17.50
N LYS A 841 28.19 4.36 17.96
CA LYS A 841 27.25 5.37 17.44
C LYS A 841 27.65 5.98 16.08
N GLN A 842 28.91 5.79 15.67
CA GLN A 842 29.48 6.26 14.42
C GLN A 842 30.54 5.27 13.94
N GLY A 843 30.72 5.17 12.63
CA GLY A 843 31.71 4.31 12.03
C GLY A 843 33.09 4.98 11.93
N GLN A 844 34.06 4.20 11.45
CA GLN A 844 35.41 4.62 11.14
C GLN A 844 35.70 4.27 9.67
N ILE A 845 36.22 5.22 8.88
CA ILE A 845 36.59 4.95 7.49
C ILE A 845 37.82 4.02 7.50
N THR A 846 37.71 2.88 6.80
CA THR A 846 38.78 1.87 6.72
C THR A 846 39.41 1.77 5.33
N ALA A 847 38.70 2.17 4.28
CA ALA A 847 39.23 2.33 2.93
C ALA A 847 38.49 3.44 2.15
N GLY A 848 39.17 4.07 1.19
CA GLY A 848 38.62 5.19 0.41
C GLY A 848 38.33 6.43 1.27
N GLY A 849 37.29 7.18 0.90
CA GLY A 849 36.90 8.43 1.58
C GLY A 849 37.67 9.70 1.14
N ASN A 850 38.79 9.54 0.44
CA ASN A 850 39.60 10.63 -0.12
C ASN A 850 39.09 11.11 -1.50
N TRP A 851 37.77 11.35 -1.60
CA TRP A 851 37.03 11.60 -2.85
C TRP A 851 37.05 10.43 -3.86
N LYS A 852 36.18 10.51 -4.88
CA LYS A 852 36.10 9.51 -5.95
C LYS A 852 37.32 9.54 -6.86
N GLY A 853 37.89 8.38 -7.16
CA GLY A 853 39.00 8.28 -8.10
C GLY A 853 39.52 6.86 -8.26
N SER A 854 40.59 6.72 -9.05
CA SER A 854 41.19 5.44 -9.42
C SER A 854 42.57 5.19 -8.80
N ARG A 855 43.08 6.12 -7.98
CA ARG A 855 44.33 5.94 -7.23
C ARG A 855 44.24 4.73 -6.30
N MET A 856 45.39 4.23 -5.84
CA MET A 856 45.46 3.10 -4.90
C MET A 856 44.80 3.42 -3.57
N ASP A 857 44.80 4.69 -3.14
CA ASP A 857 44.16 5.17 -1.91
C ASP A 857 42.69 5.61 -2.09
N GLN A 858 42.12 5.47 -3.29
CA GLN A 858 40.76 5.90 -3.64
C GLN A 858 39.88 4.73 -4.10
N LEU A 859 38.57 4.90 -3.99
CA LEU A 859 37.56 3.97 -4.50
C LEU A 859 36.58 4.73 -5.42
N ARG A 860 35.81 4.00 -6.23
CA ARG A 860 34.79 4.55 -7.12
C ARG A 860 33.56 3.64 -7.20
N TYR A 861 32.61 3.96 -6.33
CA TYR A 861 31.36 3.21 -6.13
C TYR A 861 31.62 1.74 -5.73
N PRO A 862 32.25 1.49 -4.57
CA PRO A 862 32.48 0.14 -4.09
C PRO A 862 31.13 -0.55 -3.84
N THR A 863 30.93 -1.75 -4.39
CA THR A 863 29.64 -2.47 -4.33
C THR A 863 29.62 -3.52 -3.22
N ASP A 864 30.78 -4.07 -2.87
CA ASP A 864 30.88 -5.14 -1.89
C ASP A 864 32.23 -5.15 -1.15
N VAL A 865 32.24 -5.77 0.03
CA VAL A 865 33.38 -5.79 0.94
C VAL A 865 33.38 -7.07 1.78
N ILE A 866 34.54 -7.71 1.91
CA ILE A 866 34.73 -8.88 2.79
C ILE A 866 36.09 -8.79 3.51
N VAL A 867 36.25 -9.49 4.64
CA VAL A 867 37.51 -9.48 5.42
C VAL A 867 38.18 -10.86 5.41
N GLY A 868 39.47 -10.89 5.10
CA GLY A 868 40.29 -12.10 5.04
C GLY A 868 40.60 -12.68 6.43
N GLN A 869 40.24 -13.96 6.63
CA GLN A 869 40.29 -14.64 7.95
C GLN A 869 41.67 -14.77 8.59
N GLN A 870 42.77 -14.63 7.82
CA GLN A 870 44.14 -14.86 8.33
C GLN A 870 44.93 -13.59 8.63
N ASN A 871 44.53 -12.44 8.10
CA ASN A 871 45.32 -11.20 8.16
C ASN A 871 44.49 -9.92 8.41
N ASN A 872 43.17 -10.03 8.61
CA ASN A 872 42.23 -8.91 8.68
C ASN A 872 42.33 -7.92 7.50
N ALA A 873 42.84 -8.36 6.35
CA ALA A 873 42.87 -7.53 5.17
C ALA A 873 41.45 -7.40 4.60
N ILE A 874 41.07 -6.18 4.24
CA ILE A 874 39.77 -5.88 3.65
C ILE A 874 39.89 -6.04 2.14
N ILE A 875 39.01 -6.82 1.52
CA ILE A 875 38.95 -7.04 0.07
C ILE A 875 37.67 -6.40 -0.46
N ILE A 876 37.80 -5.56 -1.49
CA ILE A 876 36.77 -4.61 -1.92
C ILE A 876 36.50 -4.77 -3.42
N ALA A 877 35.22 -4.82 -3.77
CA ALA A 877 34.73 -4.75 -5.14
C ALA A 877 34.66 -3.28 -5.58
N ASP A 878 35.72 -2.78 -6.23
CA ASP A 878 35.82 -1.38 -6.66
C ASP A 878 35.23 -1.21 -8.07
N TYR A 879 33.92 -1.44 -8.16
CA TYR A 879 33.15 -1.69 -9.40
C TYR A 879 33.48 -0.79 -10.58
N THR A 880 33.53 0.54 -10.39
CA THR A 880 33.72 1.49 -11.51
C THR A 880 35.20 1.69 -11.88
N ASN A 881 36.12 1.21 -11.05
CA ASN A 881 37.54 1.10 -11.38
C ASN A 881 37.88 -0.30 -11.94
N SER A 882 36.87 -1.16 -12.16
CA SER A 882 37.00 -2.50 -12.75
C SER A 882 38.07 -3.36 -12.08
N ARG A 883 38.15 -3.33 -10.74
CA ARG A 883 39.18 -4.04 -9.98
C ARG A 883 38.65 -4.60 -8.66
N VAL A 884 39.30 -5.66 -8.18
CA VAL A 884 39.22 -6.14 -6.81
C VAL A 884 40.50 -5.75 -6.09
N ILE A 885 40.39 -5.02 -4.98
CA ILE A 885 41.52 -4.40 -4.29
C ILE A 885 41.55 -4.80 -2.82
N GLN A 886 42.75 -5.12 -2.33
CA GLN A 886 43.03 -5.44 -0.94
C GLN A 886 43.59 -4.22 -0.21
N TRP A 887 43.09 -3.97 1.00
CA TRP A 887 43.58 -2.98 1.96
C TRP A 887 44.12 -3.70 3.20
N LEU A 888 45.39 -3.48 3.53
CA LEU A 888 46.01 -3.99 4.75
C LEU A 888 46.95 -2.93 5.34
N ASN A 889 46.59 -2.35 6.49
CA ASN A 889 47.43 -1.39 7.22
C ASN A 889 48.00 -0.25 6.34
N GLN A 890 47.14 0.38 5.54
CA GLN A 890 47.48 1.41 4.54
C GLN A 890 48.33 0.96 3.34
N ASN A 891 48.77 -0.30 3.26
CA ASN A 891 49.27 -0.87 2.01
C ASN A 891 48.09 -1.39 1.19
N GLN A 892 47.92 -0.86 -0.03
CA GLN A 892 46.91 -1.34 -0.97
C GLN A 892 47.55 -2.16 -2.08
N GLN A 893 46.88 -3.25 -2.46
CA GLN A 893 47.28 -4.11 -3.57
C GLN A 893 46.06 -4.43 -4.43
N VAL A 894 46.15 -4.17 -5.74
CA VAL A 894 45.17 -4.71 -6.69
C VAL A 894 45.35 -6.22 -6.72
N LEU A 895 44.29 -6.96 -6.40
CA LEU A 895 44.30 -8.41 -6.51
C LEU A 895 43.99 -8.82 -7.95
N ILE A 896 42.89 -8.29 -8.49
CA ILE A 896 42.38 -8.63 -9.83
C ILE A 896 42.03 -7.33 -10.54
N ASP A 897 42.49 -7.15 -11.76
CA ASP A 897 42.14 -6.02 -12.62
C ASP A 897 41.17 -6.43 -13.75
N ASN A 898 40.74 -5.44 -14.54
CA ASN A 898 39.89 -5.63 -15.72
C ASN A 898 38.60 -6.47 -15.49
N ILE A 899 38.04 -6.36 -14.28
CA ILE A 899 36.84 -7.10 -13.85
C ILE A 899 35.80 -6.16 -13.25
N ASN A 900 34.61 -6.12 -13.85
CA ASN A 900 33.46 -5.40 -13.29
C ASN A 900 32.82 -6.23 -12.17
N CYS A 901 33.57 -6.34 -11.07
CA CYS A 901 33.19 -7.07 -9.87
C CYS A 901 32.02 -6.38 -9.17
N TYR A 902 30.91 -7.08 -8.98
CA TYR A 902 29.80 -6.58 -8.16
C TYR A 902 29.80 -7.16 -6.75
N GLY A 903 29.87 -8.49 -6.62
CA GLY A 903 29.86 -9.22 -5.36
C GLY A 903 31.09 -10.13 -5.18
N LEU A 904 31.43 -10.39 -3.91
CA LEU A 904 32.60 -11.15 -3.48
C LEU A 904 32.22 -12.24 -2.49
N ALA A 905 32.87 -13.39 -2.57
CA ALA A 905 32.78 -14.43 -1.53
C ALA A 905 34.12 -15.15 -1.33
N ILE A 906 34.36 -15.67 -0.13
CA ILE A 906 35.53 -16.50 0.19
C ILE A 906 35.05 -17.82 0.76
N ASP A 907 35.56 -18.94 0.23
CA ASP A 907 35.31 -20.26 0.80
C ASP A 907 36.31 -20.60 1.92
N LYS A 908 35.97 -21.62 2.73
CA LYS A 908 36.84 -22.14 3.80
C LYS A 908 38.16 -22.73 3.32
N TYR A 909 38.36 -22.87 2.01
CA TYR A 909 39.58 -23.38 1.40
C TYR A 909 40.48 -22.24 0.88
N GLY A 910 40.10 -20.98 1.08
CA GLY A 910 40.86 -19.80 0.66
C GLY A 910 40.82 -19.59 -0.85
N PHE A 911 39.66 -19.79 -1.49
CA PHE A 911 39.39 -19.30 -2.84
C PHE A 911 38.53 -18.05 -2.79
N LEU A 912 38.90 -17.04 -3.61
CA LEU A 912 38.13 -15.82 -3.83
C LEU A 912 37.19 -16.04 -5.03
N TYR A 913 35.90 -15.81 -4.84
CA TYR A 913 34.86 -15.84 -5.85
C TYR A 913 34.41 -14.41 -6.17
N VAL A 914 34.22 -14.12 -7.46
CA VAL A 914 33.97 -12.78 -7.97
C VAL A 914 32.89 -12.83 -9.05
N SER A 915 31.80 -12.08 -8.92
CA SER A 915 30.78 -11.96 -9.97
C SER A 915 31.18 -10.87 -10.96
N ASN A 916 31.26 -11.22 -12.25
CA ASN A 916 31.60 -10.30 -13.32
C ASN A 916 30.32 -9.87 -14.06
N HIS A 917 29.85 -8.65 -13.79
CA HIS A 917 28.68 -8.08 -14.47
C HIS A 917 28.85 -7.99 -15.99
N GLN A 918 30.04 -7.66 -16.48
CA GLN A 918 30.27 -7.45 -17.92
C GLN A 918 30.29 -8.76 -18.70
N LYS A 919 30.80 -9.84 -18.11
CA LYS A 919 30.91 -11.17 -18.75
C LYS A 919 29.78 -12.14 -18.40
N ASN A 920 28.85 -11.76 -17.51
CA ASN A 920 27.73 -12.59 -17.05
C ASN A 920 28.21 -13.97 -16.55
N GLU A 921 29.20 -13.95 -15.65
CA GLU A 921 29.88 -15.14 -15.13
C GLU A 921 30.32 -14.93 -13.67
N VAL A 922 30.57 -16.03 -12.96
CA VAL A 922 31.32 -16.02 -11.69
C VAL A 922 32.65 -16.73 -11.91
N ARG A 923 33.74 -16.06 -11.51
CA ARG A 923 35.10 -16.59 -11.56
C ARG A 923 35.67 -16.84 -10.17
N ARG A 924 36.66 -17.72 -10.10
CA ARG A 924 37.35 -18.13 -8.88
C ARG A 924 38.87 -18.08 -9.03
N TRP A 925 39.54 -17.53 -8.03
CA TRP A 925 41.00 -17.54 -7.87
C TRP A 925 41.40 -18.20 -6.55
N LYS A 926 42.61 -18.79 -6.50
CA LYS A 926 43.23 -19.18 -5.24
C LYS A 926 43.83 -17.93 -4.59
N MET A 927 43.63 -17.74 -3.29
CA MET A 927 44.23 -16.61 -2.56
C MET A 927 45.76 -16.64 -2.69
N GLY A 928 46.33 -15.53 -3.20
CA GLY A 928 47.76 -15.39 -3.52
C GLY A 928 48.12 -15.64 -4.99
N GLU A 929 47.22 -16.21 -5.79
CA GLU A 929 47.47 -16.61 -7.19
C GLU A 929 46.54 -15.89 -8.16
N TYR A 930 46.71 -14.58 -8.31
CA TYR A 930 45.82 -13.73 -9.12
C TYR A 930 46.33 -13.42 -10.54
N ASN A 931 47.57 -13.82 -10.87
CA ASN A 931 48.19 -13.56 -12.17
C ASN A 931 47.64 -14.42 -13.33
N ASN A 932 46.53 -15.14 -13.10
CA ASN A 932 45.82 -15.93 -14.10
C ASN A 932 44.40 -15.36 -14.29
N GLU A 933 43.72 -15.71 -15.39
CA GLU A 933 42.38 -15.17 -15.67
C GLU A 933 41.26 -15.67 -14.71
N GLY A 934 41.58 -16.52 -13.74
CA GLY A 934 40.61 -17.19 -12.88
C GLY A 934 39.86 -18.31 -13.59
N THR A 935 39.32 -19.25 -12.81
CA THR A 935 38.47 -20.33 -13.34
C THR A 935 37.01 -19.88 -13.34
N VAL A 936 36.32 -19.96 -14.48
CA VAL A 936 34.85 -19.81 -14.52
C VAL A 936 34.20 -20.97 -13.77
N VAL A 937 33.34 -20.66 -12.80
CA VAL A 937 32.65 -21.65 -11.95
C VAL A 937 31.12 -21.62 -12.09
N ALA A 938 30.57 -20.55 -12.66
CA ALA A 938 29.17 -20.44 -13.04
C ALA A 938 28.99 -19.44 -14.21
N GLY A 939 28.03 -19.69 -15.10
CA GLY A 939 27.76 -18.83 -16.25
C GLY A 939 28.84 -18.90 -17.33
N GLY A 940 29.14 -17.75 -17.97
CA GLY A 940 30.17 -17.64 -19.01
C GLY A 940 29.70 -17.98 -20.43
N ASN A 941 28.43 -18.37 -20.62
CA ASN A 941 27.84 -18.70 -21.92
C ASN A 941 27.04 -17.53 -22.54
N GLY A 942 27.44 -16.30 -22.22
CA GLY A 942 26.78 -15.06 -22.66
C GLY A 942 25.60 -14.61 -21.78
N LEU A 943 24.99 -13.50 -22.19
CA LEU A 943 23.79 -12.94 -21.56
C LEU A 943 22.56 -13.75 -22.00
N GLY A 944 21.73 -14.19 -21.04
CA GLY A 944 20.47 -14.86 -21.36
C GLY A 944 19.80 -15.52 -20.16
N TYR A 945 18.73 -16.27 -20.43
CA TYR A 945 17.86 -16.89 -19.41
C TYR A 945 18.10 -18.42 -19.25
N GLN A 946 18.97 -19.03 -20.06
CA GLN A 946 19.24 -20.47 -19.95
C GLN A 946 19.92 -20.81 -18.61
N LEU A 947 19.88 -22.08 -18.19
CA LEU A 947 20.45 -22.54 -16.92
C LEU A 947 21.98 -22.38 -16.85
N ASN A 948 22.64 -22.28 -17.99
CA ASN A 948 24.08 -22.03 -18.15
C ASN A 948 24.43 -20.54 -18.39
N GLN A 949 23.46 -19.63 -18.33
CA GLN A 949 23.58 -18.19 -18.62
C GLN A 949 23.15 -17.32 -17.43
N PHE A 950 23.59 -16.06 -17.42
CA PHE A 950 23.20 -15.04 -16.44
C PHE A 950 22.84 -13.71 -17.13
N ASN A 951 22.20 -12.81 -16.39
CA ASN A 951 21.89 -11.45 -16.81
C ASN A 951 22.07 -10.52 -15.58
N PHE A 952 23.26 -9.93 -15.47
CA PHE A 952 23.73 -9.16 -14.30
C PHE A 952 23.74 -10.02 -13.00
N PRO A 953 24.65 -11.00 -12.89
CA PRO A 953 24.84 -11.79 -11.68
C PRO A 953 25.48 -10.92 -10.58
N THR A 954 24.76 -10.67 -9.49
CA THR A 954 25.15 -9.70 -8.44
C THR A 954 25.85 -10.36 -7.26
N PHE A 955 25.10 -10.77 -6.24
CA PHE A 955 25.61 -11.31 -4.99
C PHE A 955 26.00 -12.78 -5.12
N ILE A 956 26.99 -13.21 -4.33
CA ILE A 956 27.46 -14.59 -4.28
C ILE A 956 27.44 -15.10 -2.84
N PHE A 957 26.91 -16.30 -2.63
CA PHE A 957 27.17 -17.11 -1.45
C PHE A 957 27.83 -18.43 -1.86
N VAL A 958 28.74 -18.97 -1.03
CA VAL A 958 29.42 -20.25 -1.29
C VAL A 958 29.26 -21.15 -0.08
N ASP A 959 28.67 -22.34 -0.28
CA ASP A 959 28.47 -23.31 0.81
C ASP A 959 29.71 -24.16 1.12
N GLU A 960 29.62 -24.93 2.20
CA GLU A 960 30.65 -25.88 2.66
C GLU A 960 31.17 -26.86 1.59
N HIS A 961 30.32 -27.17 0.60
CA HIS A 961 30.58 -28.09 -0.51
C HIS A 961 31.14 -27.39 -1.76
N GLN A 962 31.42 -26.09 -1.67
CA GLN A 962 31.79 -25.21 -2.78
C GLN A 962 30.69 -25.08 -3.86
N SER A 963 29.41 -25.27 -3.50
CA SER A 963 28.31 -24.86 -4.36
C SER A 963 28.17 -23.33 -4.29
N VAL A 964 28.02 -22.70 -5.44
CA VAL A 964 27.89 -21.25 -5.57
C VAL A 964 26.42 -20.91 -5.75
N TYR A 965 25.90 -19.97 -4.97
CA TYR A 965 24.55 -19.41 -5.10
C TYR A 965 24.69 -17.98 -5.61
N ILE A 966 24.00 -17.66 -6.70
CA ILE A 966 24.16 -16.39 -7.43
C ILE A 966 22.79 -15.74 -7.58
N SER A 967 22.67 -14.47 -7.17
CA SER A 967 21.51 -13.64 -7.48
C SER A 967 21.58 -13.13 -8.92
N ASP A 968 20.80 -13.74 -9.81
CA ASP A 968 20.75 -13.46 -11.25
C ASP A 968 19.72 -12.35 -11.50
N ARG A 969 20.14 -11.10 -11.23
CA ARG A 969 19.29 -9.95 -10.92
C ARG A 969 18.21 -9.74 -11.98
N ASN A 970 18.59 -9.51 -13.23
CA ASN A 970 17.63 -9.14 -14.27
C ASN A 970 16.79 -10.33 -14.77
N ASN A 971 17.18 -11.57 -14.43
CA ASN A 971 16.40 -12.77 -14.69
C ASN A 971 15.44 -13.14 -13.53
N ASN A 972 15.42 -12.34 -12.45
CA ASN A 972 14.49 -12.48 -11.32
C ASN A 972 14.55 -13.86 -10.65
N ARG A 973 15.77 -14.39 -10.47
CA ARG A 973 16.02 -15.73 -9.92
C ARG A 973 17.32 -15.80 -9.12
N VAL A 974 17.44 -16.85 -8.31
CA VAL A 974 18.69 -17.28 -7.68
C VAL A 974 19.06 -18.66 -8.22
N MET A 975 20.30 -18.81 -8.69
CA MET A 975 20.82 -20.07 -9.21
C MET A 975 21.88 -20.68 -8.32
N LYS A 976 21.76 -21.99 -8.05
CA LYS A 976 22.75 -22.83 -7.37
C LYS A 976 23.55 -23.62 -8.41
N TRP A 977 24.87 -23.45 -8.40
CA TRP A 977 25.82 -24.19 -9.20
C TRP A 977 26.65 -25.10 -8.30
N ARG A 978 26.52 -26.42 -8.47
CA ARG A 978 27.38 -27.39 -7.77
C ARG A 978 28.80 -27.34 -8.38
N LYS A 979 29.82 -27.62 -7.56
CA LYS A 979 31.22 -27.63 -8.00
C LYS A 979 31.42 -28.50 -9.25
N GLY A 980 31.81 -27.86 -10.36
CA GLY A 980 32.09 -28.53 -11.64
C GLY A 980 30.87 -28.74 -12.55
N ALA A 981 29.68 -28.28 -12.17
CA ALA A 981 28.49 -28.30 -13.02
C ALA A 981 28.68 -27.45 -14.30
N LYS A 982 27.95 -27.80 -15.37
CA LYS A 982 27.93 -27.05 -16.64
C LYS A 982 26.72 -26.10 -16.76
N GLU A 983 25.74 -26.30 -15.90
CA GLU A 983 24.54 -25.48 -15.77
C GLU A 983 24.15 -25.36 -14.29
N GLY A 984 23.38 -24.33 -13.97
CA GLY A 984 22.83 -24.10 -12.64
C GLY A 984 21.47 -24.75 -12.46
N THR A 985 21.03 -24.76 -11.21
CA THR A 985 19.65 -25.10 -10.81
C THR A 985 19.00 -23.86 -10.23
N ILE A 986 17.75 -23.57 -10.62
CA ILE A 986 16.99 -22.46 -10.00
C ILE A 986 16.57 -22.91 -8.60
N VAL A 987 16.87 -22.11 -7.59
CA VAL A 987 16.59 -22.43 -6.18
C VAL A 987 15.76 -21.37 -5.46
N ALA A 988 15.53 -20.21 -6.10
CA ALA A 988 14.50 -19.25 -5.72
C ALA A 988 14.09 -18.40 -6.94
N GLY A 989 12.82 -18.01 -7.01
CA GLY A 989 12.27 -17.22 -8.13
C GLY A 989 12.27 -18.00 -9.46
N GLY A 990 12.48 -17.30 -10.57
CA GLY A 990 12.45 -17.89 -11.92
C GLY A 990 11.08 -17.97 -12.58
N ASN A 991 10.00 -17.65 -11.86
CA ASN A 991 8.62 -17.66 -12.35
C ASN A 991 8.17 -16.28 -12.88
N GLY A 992 9.08 -15.53 -13.50
CA GLY A 992 8.89 -14.14 -13.92
C GLY A 992 9.10 -13.10 -12.79
N GLN A 993 9.05 -11.83 -13.19
CA GLN A 993 9.16 -10.70 -12.27
C GLN A 993 7.83 -10.46 -11.55
N GLY A 994 7.82 -10.36 -10.23
CA GLY A 994 6.60 -10.03 -9.48
C GLY A 994 6.68 -10.25 -7.98
N GLY A 995 5.59 -9.89 -7.28
CA GLY A 995 5.48 -9.93 -5.83
C GLY A 995 4.88 -11.22 -5.24
N ASN A 996 4.59 -12.24 -6.05
CA ASN A 996 4.08 -13.52 -5.55
C ASN A 996 5.15 -14.29 -4.76
N LEU A 997 4.75 -15.29 -3.97
CA LEU A 997 5.67 -16.09 -3.14
C LEU A 997 6.64 -16.97 -3.96
N ASN A 998 6.28 -17.31 -5.20
CA ASN A 998 7.12 -18.02 -6.16
C ASN A 998 7.92 -17.09 -7.09
N GLN A 999 7.78 -15.76 -6.96
CA GLN A 999 8.41 -14.74 -7.79
C GLN A 999 9.40 -13.89 -7.00
N LEU A 1000 10.28 -13.21 -7.74
CA LEU A 1000 11.22 -12.20 -7.22
C LEU A 1000 11.20 -10.99 -8.17
N SER A 1001 11.74 -9.85 -7.74
CA SER A 1001 11.96 -8.65 -8.56
C SER A 1001 13.34 -8.06 -8.26
N SER A 1002 14.24 -8.15 -9.24
CA SER A 1002 15.65 -7.74 -9.17
C SER A 1002 16.38 -8.17 -7.89
N PRO A 1003 16.45 -9.48 -7.54
CA PRO A 1003 17.10 -9.93 -6.31
C PRO A 1003 18.59 -9.58 -6.30
N GLN A 1004 19.08 -8.99 -5.19
CA GLN A 1004 20.46 -8.47 -5.07
C GLN A 1004 21.21 -8.93 -3.82
N GLY A 1005 20.65 -9.85 -3.04
CA GLY A 1005 21.33 -10.50 -1.92
C GLY A 1005 20.89 -11.96 -1.81
N VAL A 1006 21.83 -12.85 -1.53
CA VAL A 1006 21.57 -14.26 -1.21
C VAL A 1006 22.52 -14.74 -0.13
N ILE A 1007 21.98 -15.42 0.88
CA ILE A 1007 22.74 -16.19 1.88
C ILE A 1007 22.03 -17.51 2.16
N VAL A 1008 22.75 -18.53 2.63
CA VAL A 1008 22.17 -19.83 3.00
C VAL A 1008 22.56 -20.14 4.45
N ASP A 1009 21.63 -20.65 5.25
CA ASP A 1009 21.93 -21.08 6.63
C ASP A 1009 22.44 -22.52 6.71
N ASP A 1010 22.90 -22.93 7.90
CA ASP A 1010 23.43 -24.28 8.18
C ASP A 1010 22.41 -25.41 7.96
N LEU A 1011 21.12 -25.09 7.79
CA LEU A 1011 20.06 -26.04 7.47
C LEU A 1011 19.77 -26.12 5.96
N GLY A 1012 20.49 -25.35 5.13
CA GLY A 1012 20.29 -25.29 3.68
C GLY A 1012 19.12 -24.38 3.25
N GLN A 1013 18.58 -23.55 4.15
CA GLN A 1013 17.52 -22.59 3.79
C GLN A 1013 18.13 -21.35 3.13
N ILE A 1014 17.57 -20.95 2.00
CA ILE A 1014 18.09 -19.87 1.16
C ILE A 1014 17.33 -18.59 1.47
N TYR A 1015 18.03 -17.53 1.85
CA TYR A 1015 17.45 -16.22 2.15
C TYR A 1015 17.83 -15.24 1.04
N VAL A 1016 16.83 -14.59 0.46
CA VAL A 1016 16.97 -13.74 -0.72
C VAL A 1016 16.46 -12.34 -0.41
N ALA A 1017 17.28 -11.33 -0.66
CA ALA A 1017 16.84 -9.93 -0.68
C ALA A 1017 16.12 -9.70 -2.01
N ASP A 1018 14.80 -9.64 -1.93
CA ASP A 1018 13.88 -9.46 -3.05
C ASP A 1018 13.65 -7.95 -3.21
N SER A 1019 14.63 -7.29 -3.85
CA SER A 1019 14.94 -5.88 -3.63
C SER A 1019 13.83 -4.92 -4.03
N GLU A 1020 13.26 -5.08 -5.23
CA GLU A 1020 12.17 -4.24 -5.74
C GLU A 1020 10.80 -4.59 -5.14
N ASN A 1021 10.68 -5.76 -4.49
CA ASN A 1021 9.52 -6.11 -3.66
C ASN A 1021 9.72 -5.74 -2.17
N HIS A 1022 10.85 -5.09 -1.83
CA HIS A 1022 11.16 -4.56 -0.50
C HIS A 1022 11.05 -5.57 0.65
N ARG A 1023 11.44 -6.83 0.42
CA ARG A 1023 11.27 -7.93 1.37
C ARG A 1023 12.45 -8.90 1.38
N VAL A 1024 12.58 -9.69 2.44
CA VAL A 1024 13.46 -10.87 2.48
C VAL A 1024 12.60 -12.12 2.46
N MET A 1025 12.86 -12.97 1.45
CA MET A 1025 12.17 -14.23 1.22
C MET A 1025 13.07 -15.40 1.64
N ARG A 1026 12.49 -16.42 2.27
CA ARG A 1026 13.16 -17.69 2.58
C ARG A 1026 12.63 -18.80 1.69
N TRP A 1027 13.53 -19.53 1.04
CA TRP A 1027 13.24 -20.67 0.20
C TRP A 1027 13.85 -21.95 0.79
N CYS A 1028 13.18 -23.08 0.55
CA CYS A 1028 13.72 -24.42 0.84
C CYS A 1028 13.99 -25.10 -0.51
N GLU A 1029 15.14 -25.75 -0.67
CA GLU A 1029 15.48 -26.48 -1.90
C GLU A 1029 14.39 -27.53 -2.21
N GLY A 1030 13.80 -27.46 -3.42
CA GLY A 1030 12.69 -28.32 -3.84
C GLY A 1030 11.28 -27.79 -3.56
N LYS A 1031 11.10 -26.66 -2.87
CA LYS A 1031 9.80 -25.96 -2.82
C LYS A 1031 9.68 -24.96 -3.98
N GLY A 1032 8.51 -24.92 -4.63
CA GLY A 1032 8.23 -24.00 -5.75
C GLY A 1032 7.96 -22.55 -5.34
N ALA A 1033 7.80 -22.27 -4.04
CA ALA A 1033 7.58 -20.95 -3.49
C ALA A 1033 8.37 -20.73 -2.19
N GLY A 1034 8.68 -19.47 -1.90
CA GLY A 1034 9.29 -19.02 -0.66
C GLY A 1034 8.29 -18.51 0.37
N GLU A 1035 8.80 -18.15 1.54
CA GLU A 1035 8.04 -17.59 2.67
C GLU A 1035 8.64 -16.22 3.02
N ILE A 1036 7.81 -15.18 3.18
CA ILE A 1036 8.30 -13.85 3.59
C ILE A 1036 8.73 -13.92 5.06
N VAL A 1037 10.03 -13.73 5.33
CA VAL A 1037 10.57 -13.70 6.71
C VAL A 1037 10.73 -12.28 7.25
N ILE A 1038 10.91 -11.29 6.37
CA ILE A 1038 10.97 -9.87 6.68
C ILE A 1038 10.25 -9.10 5.57
N GLY A 1039 9.36 -8.17 5.93
CA GLY A 1039 8.64 -7.30 4.98
C GLY A 1039 7.84 -6.20 5.67
N GLY A 1040 7.53 -5.12 4.94
CA GLY A 1040 6.68 -4.02 5.40
C GLY A 1040 7.13 -2.65 4.87
N ASN A 1041 6.28 -1.62 5.06
CA ASN A 1041 6.41 -0.26 4.48
C ASN A 1041 7.61 0.58 4.97
N HIS A 1042 8.61 -0.03 5.61
CA HIS A 1042 9.78 0.63 6.17
C HIS A 1042 11.09 0.08 5.59
N LEU A 1043 11.04 -0.69 4.50
CA LEU A 1043 12.18 -1.29 3.82
C LEU A 1043 12.21 -0.75 2.38
N ASP A 1044 13.38 -0.44 1.83
CA ASP A 1044 13.47 0.07 0.47
C ASP A 1044 14.78 -0.37 -0.24
N ASP A 1045 14.62 -0.89 -1.45
CA ASP A 1045 15.62 -1.51 -2.34
C ASP A 1045 16.74 -2.29 -1.62
N LEU A 1046 16.35 -3.38 -0.93
CA LEU A 1046 17.24 -4.19 -0.08
C LEU A 1046 18.40 -4.82 -0.86
N LYS A 1047 19.63 -4.73 -0.34
CA LYS A 1047 20.86 -5.23 -0.99
C LYS A 1047 21.47 -6.43 -0.27
N GLY A 1048 22.68 -6.27 0.29
CA GLY A 1048 23.39 -7.34 0.98
C GLY A 1048 22.64 -7.88 2.20
N LEU A 1049 22.81 -9.17 2.44
CA LEU A 1049 22.34 -9.89 3.62
C LEU A 1049 23.55 -10.51 4.33
N SER A 1050 23.50 -10.61 5.66
CA SER A 1050 24.51 -11.31 6.45
C SER A 1050 23.93 -11.87 7.75
N PHE A 1051 24.49 -12.96 8.26
CA PHE A 1051 24.21 -13.47 9.60
C PHE A 1051 25.37 -13.15 10.53
N ASP A 1052 25.10 -12.90 11.81
CA ASP A 1052 26.11 -13.01 12.87
C ASP A 1052 26.18 -14.45 13.43
N ASP A 1053 27.21 -14.74 14.22
CA ASP A 1053 27.42 -16.06 14.86
C ASP A 1053 26.28 -16.49 15.82
N GLU A 1054 25.29 -15.62 16.08
CA GLU A 1054 24.08 -15.90 16.88
C GLU A 1054 22.84 -16.18 16.01
N GLY A 1055 22.95 -16.09 14.67
CA GLY A 1055 21.84 -16.27 13.73
C GLY A 1055 20.94 -15.02 13.56
N ASN A 1056 21.36 -13.85 14.03
CA ASN A 1056 20.64 -12.61 13.77
C ASN A 1056 20.86 -12.18 12.32
N LEU A 1057 19.79 -11.73 11.65
CA LEU A 1057 19.83 -11.34 10.23
C LEU A 1057 20.08 -9.83 10.10
N TYR A 1058 21.12 -9.47 9.36
CA TYR A 1058 21.46 -8.09 9.02
C TYR A 1058 21.12 -7.83 7.55
N VAL A 1059 20.51 -6.68 7.30
CA VAL A 1059 19.96 -6.29 6.00
C VAL A 1059 20.43 -4.87 5.65
N VAL A 1060 20.94 -4.70 4.43
CA VAL A 1060 21.25 -3.39 3.85
C VAL A 1060 19.98 -2.78 3.26
N ASP A 1061 19.51 -1.69 3.87
CA ASP A 1061 18.31 -0.95 3.49
C ASP A 1061 18.77 0.32 2.74
N MET A 1062 19.03 0.16 1.43
CA MET A 1062 19.88 1.08 0.66
C MET A 1062 19.29 2.48 0.56
N VAL A 1063 18.00 2.59 0.21
CA VAL A 1063 17.37 3.91 -0.03
C VAL A 1063 17.13 4.66 1.28
N ASN A 1064 17.03 3.94 2.41
CA ASN A 1064 16.96 4.53 3.75
C ASN A 1064 18.34 4.75 4.41
N ASP A 1065 19.43 4.60 3.65
CA ASP A 1065 20.82 4.88 4.07
C ASP A 1065 21.22 4.24 5.40
N ARG A 1066 20.85 2.96 5.62
CA ARG A 1066 21.04 2.29 6.91
C ARG A 1066 21.23 0.78 6.82
N ILE A 1067 21.75 0.22 7.91
CA ILE A 1067 21.81 -1.23 8.16
C ILE A 1067 20.84 -1.57 9.28
N LEU A 1068 19.98 -2.56 9.04
CA LEU A 1068 19.01 -3.08 9.99
C LEU A 1068 19.47 -4.44 10.53
N LYS A 1069 19.41 -4.63 11.86
CA LYS A 1069 19.54 -5.92 12.53
C LYS A 1069 18.17 -6.43 12.93
N PHE A 1070 17.88 -7.68 12.61
CA PHE A 1070 16.72 -8.44 13.08
C PHE A 1070 17.20 -9.52 14.05
N GLU A 1071 16.70 -9.49 15.29
CA GLU A 1071 17.11 -10.45 16.33
C GLU A 1071 16.34 -11.77 16.23
N ILE A 1072 17.04 -12.89 16.37
CA ILE A 1072 16.43 -14.23 16.25
C ILE A 1072 15.50 -14.55 17.43
N ILE A 1073 14.47 -15.36 17.18
CA ILE A 1073 13.53 -15.94 18.13
C ILE A 1073 13.69 -17.47 18.07
N LEU A 1074 14.17 -18.08 19.16
CA LEU A 1074 14.49 -19.50 19.28
C LEU A 1074 13.32 -20.35 19.81
#